data_AF-A0A423WVN8-F1
#
_entry.id   AF-A0A423WVN8-F1
#
_cell.length_a   1.000
_cell.length_b   1.000
_cell.length_c   1.000
_cell.angle_alpha   90.00
_cell.angle_beta   90.00
_cell.angle_gamma   90.00
#
_symmetry.space_group_name_H-M   'P 1'
#
loop_
_entity.id
_entity.type
_entity.pdbx_description
1 polymer ?
#
loop_
_entity_poly.entity_id
_entity_poly.type
_entity_poly.pdbx_seq_one_letter_code
_entity_poly.pdbx_strand_id
1 'polypeptide(L)'
;MKLFSAASALLALQAGIAAAANSVSNTILVFARDSASVTVATLGLQGYGIPYQAVIVPEAGVALPTLNSSTTQGNYGGILVLSEVSYQYSTGFLSALTTAQWQQLYDYQTAFGVRMVRLDVFPSTDLGVTTAISGSGCCDAGVEQLLSFTDDSAFATANIKTGATVSTQGLWHYPATITNSSIATQIAKFGPSGSFTSDTTAAIINNIGGRQQMVWFISWATDWSQTSNYLQHSYIHWLTRGLFVGKRKLYLNTQVDDMHLETDIYYPSGNTFRIRTSDLNNIAAWQTDINTRLPTGSSYFVEIGHNGNGDIDNATDQTAGQTVCSPAYAVDYTSPPDTALEFQKPLGTGTDLWPAEFVNYTWSLACAELDPVASWFNQNPNIFAAVSHTFSHEELNNATYHDADREIYFNIAWLKQIGLWYGNKFSPNGIIPPAITGLHNGDAIRAWMDNGIKFVVGDNTRPVLRNQQNTFYPLITTVADNGYAGLTVIPRWATTIYYNCDTQECTTQEWITTSAGSGNFTNLLNDARTTNSRYLLGLHPDPYMFHQANLRTGDVDTITVGSVTGQLALIQIWVETITQELVRLTNWPFFSLKHDDIAQYFLDRVTLDACAPNLAYNYADDGKSITSVTVTATSNTCSVKVPVTFPGTASTTATGGTQDKVGTEPLIYWTQLSGSAVTYTLGSAVAVEAFSSFYRDDEFPQQNKFVHMTPPKKKPRFPLGDLSNAAANEVGRVARTLGKSSCKEFEDAIQPLAGVPEWLLKECMRPTKGDDIFPKNDADQESVTMEGRRVSLKSADIGEEDVHEEDGSAATLQSSEHAAIAGDMSPSEDWPARGYHGVWQSSERASVVVNDEEDLAKKLQALPAHTLRSIIYDLAVTDKTGELGTRLAEADADQYVPSAVFGYQYCSAESILTMLDPETHHNDVENAQHMIEEILLDIAGETSTTSPYPTKRAALVAILRVFASVFGFHGEGNRIAWDMPSDVEMNWASLFGEVFETLTTFEKQRLTTARDGVFLEKLDSTVSSIAMADLGCGGRKQGVLFELTKVLVKLSQHGESARRVEELEKAISMDESA
;
A
#
# COMPACT_ATOMS: atom_id res chain seq x y z
N MET A 1 54.24 0.34 70.63
CA MET A 1 53.63 1.68 70.47
C MET A 1 54.70 2.65 69.99
N LYS A 2 54.52 3.46 68.94
CA LYS A 2 53.46 3.48 67.91
C LYS A 2 54.13 3.58 66.52
N LEU A 3 53.88 2.59 65.67
CA LEU A 3 53.91 2.74 64.22
C LEU A 3 52.45 2.75 63.75
N PHE A 4 52.20 3.05 62.46
CA PHE A 4 50.89 3.35 61.86
C PHE A 4 50.27 4.67 62.31
N SER A 5 50.51 5.73 61.51
CA SER A 5 49.59 6.87 61.35
C SER A 5 49.79 7.66 60.03
N ALA A 6 50.73 7.25 59.17
CA ALA A 6 51.13 8.01 57.98
C ALA A 6 50.42 7.60 56.67
N ALA A 7 49.54 6.59 56.70
CA ALA A 7 48.84 6.09 55.51
C ALA A 7 47.51 6.82 55.22
N SER A 8 46.91 7.47 56.22
CA SER A 8 45.56 8.04 56.12
C SER A 8 45.49 9.43 55.48
N ALA A 9 46.63 10.03 55.12
CA ALA A 9 46.70 11.40 54.60
C ALA A 9 46.67 11.51 53.06
N LEU A 10 46.83 10.40 52.32
CA LEU A 10 46.80 10.39 50.85
C LEU A 10 45.46 9.91 50.24
N LEU A 11 44.51 9.49 51.08
CA LEU A 11 43.19 8.98 50.67
C LEU A 11 42.05 10.01 50.82
N ALA A 12 42.38 11.27 51.14
CA ALA A 12 41.42 12.35 51.40
C ALA A 12 41.41 13.45 50.32
N LEU A 13 41.97 13.18 49.13
CA LEU A 13 42.06 14.13 48.01
C LEU A 13 41.32 13.68 46.73
N GLN A 14 40.28 12.84 46.87
CA GLN A 14 39.35 12.49 45.79
C GLN A 14 37.93 13.05 45.99
N ALA A 15 37.74 13.94 46.97
CA ALA A 15 36.47 14.66 47.12
C ALA A 15 36.42 15.86 46.16
N GLY A 16 35.46 15.87 45.24
CA GLY A 16 35.07 17.09 44.52
C GLY A 16 35.76 17.37 43.19
N ILE A 17 36.05 16.36 42.37
CA ILE A 17 35.82 16.58 40.93
C ILE A 17 34.31 16.56 40.75
N ALA A 18 33.71 17.71 40.41
CA ALA A 18 32.31 17.71 39.98
C ALA A 18 32.21 16.86 38.71
N ALA A 19 31.36 15.83 38.72
CA ALA A 19 31.06 15.09 37.51
C ALA A 19 30.46 16.07 36.50
N ALA A 20 31.01 16.12 35.29
CA ALA A 20 30.44 16.96 34.25
C ALA A 20 29.02 16.47 33.96
N ALA A 21 28.02 17.35 34.07
CA ALA A 21 26.62 16.99 33.92
C ALA A 21 26.37 16.25 32.59
N ASN A 22 25.53 15.22 32.65
CA ASN A 22 25.20 14.43 31.47
C ASN A 22 24.50 15.28 30.40
N SER A 23 24.78 14.95 29.14
CA SER A 23 24.01 15.40 27.99
C SER A 23 23.58 14.21 27.15
N VAL A 24 22.36 14.24 26.61
CA VAL A 24 21.78 13.12 25.84
C VAL A 24 21.03 13.67 24.63
N SER A 25 21.25 13.14 23.43
CA SER A 25 20.46 13.52 22.24
C SER A 25 19.01 13.04 22.34
N ASN A 26 18.08 13.73 21.68
CA ASN A 26 16.66 13.35 21.56
C ASN A 26 16.43 12.16 20.62
N THR A 27 17.44 11.72 19.88
CA THR A 27 17.31 10.64 18.87
C THR A 27 16.78 9.36 19.52
N ILE A 28 15.68 8.81 19.00
CA ILE A 28 15.12 7.54 19.48
C ILE A 28 15.80 6.37 18.76
N LEU A 29 16.35 5.41 19.50
CA LEU A 29 16.93 4.19 18.94
C LEU A 29 15.83 3.12 18.80
N VAL A 30 15.56 2.65 17.59
CA VAL A 30 14.45 1.73 17.29
C VAL A 30 14.99 0.39 16.79
N PHE A 31 14.70 -0.70 17.49
CA PHE A 31 15.04 -2.07 17.10
C PHE A 31 13.79 -2.81 16.60
N ALA A 32 13.92 -3.41 15.41
CA ALA A 32 12.88 -4.20 14.75
C ALA A 32 13.51 -5.30 13.88
N ARG A 33 12.73 -6.29 13.46
CA ARG A 33 13.23 -7.47 12.70
C ARG A 33 13.50 -7.20 11.22
N ASP A 34 12.79 -6.24 10.64
CA ASP A 34 12.69 -6.00 9.20
C ASP A 34 12.18 -4.57 8.91
N SER A 35 12.15 -4.17 7.64
CA SER A 35 11.75 -2.82 7.20
C SER A 35 10.25 -2.49 7.38
N ALA A 36 9.36 -3.48 7.32
CA ALA A 36 7.93 -3.27 7.60
C ALA A 36 7.71 -3.05 9.11
N SER A 37 8.35 -3.88 9.94
CA SER A 37 8.40 -3.72 11.40
C SER A 37 9.02 -2.38 11.81
N VAL A 38 10.06 -1.88 11.10
CA VAL A 38 10.59 -0.52 11.30
C VAL A 38 9.51 0.53 10.98
N THR A 39 8.81 0.40 9.84
CA THR A 39 7.75 1.34 9.44
C THR A 39 6.65 1.43 10.50
N VAL A 40 6.15 0.27 10.96
CA VAL A 40 5.13 0.17 12.01
C VAL A 40 5.58 0.81 13.33
N ALA A 41 6.84 0.59 13.74
CA ALA A 41 7.39 1.16 14.97
C ALA A 41 7.71 2.67 14.87
N THR A 42 7.90 3.21 13.65
CA THR A 42 8.41 4.58 13.44
C THR A 42 7.38 5.57 12.92
N LEU A 43 6.24 5.15 12.35
CA LEU A 43 5.25 6.06 11.75
C LEU A 43 4.78 7.17 12.71
N GLY A 44 4.53 6.84 13.98
CA GLY A 44 4.21 7.85 15.00
C GLY A 44 5.34 8.85 15.25
N LEU A 45 6.60 8.39 15.28
CA LEU A 45 7.77 9.29 15.42
C LEU A 45 7.90 10.21 14.20
N GLN A 46 7.65 9.68 12.99
CA GLN A 46 7.61 10.45 11.75
C GLN A 46 6.48 11.50 11.75
N GLY A 47 5.28 11.17 12.23
CA GLY A 47 4.16 12.11 12.32
C GLY A 47 4.42 13.27 13.28
N TYR A 48 5.10 13.02 14.40
CA TYR A 48 5.55 14.08 15.32
C TYR A 48 6.76 14.88 14.79
N GLY A 49 7.54 14.34 13.86
CA GLY A 49 8.85 14.88 13.47
C GLY A 49 9.95 14.67 14.51
N ILE A 50 9.88 13.57 15.28
CA ILE A 50 10.89 13.21 16.29
C ILE A 50 12.03 12.43 15.60
N PRO A 51 13.30 12.88 15.71
CA PRO A 51 14.43 12.15 15.14
C PRO A 51 14.58 10.74 15.72
N TYR A 52 14.84 9.76 14.87
CA TYR A 52 15.09 8.37 15.26
C TYR A 52 16.20 7.74 14.41
N GLN A 53 16.77 6.65 14.91
CA GLN A 53 17.64 5.76 14.16
C GLN A 53 17.08 4.33 14.26
N ALA A 54 16.76 3.73 13.12
CA ALA A 54 16.36 2.33 13.06
C ALA A 54 17.59 1.41 13.02
N VAL A 55 17.46 0.23 13.64
CA VAL A 55 18.38 -0.90 13.55
C VAL A 55 17.55 -2.14 13.25
N ILE A 56 17.75 -2.70 12.06
CA ILE A 56 17.18 -4.00 11.68
C ILE A 56 18.05 -5.09 12.34
N VAL A 57 17.39 -6.00 13.06
CA VAL A 57 18.03 -7.11 13.78
C VAL A 57 17.55 -8.43 13.14
N PRO A 58 18.32 -9.04 12.22
CA PRO A 58 17.99 -10.33 11.62
C PRO A 58 18.17 -11.47 12.64
N GLU A 59 17.72 -12.69 12.28
CA GLU A 59 17.82 -13.90 13.12
C GLU A 59 19.26 -14.20 13.59
N ALA A 60 20.25 -13.98 12.71
CA ALA A 60 21.68 -14.11 13.02
C ALA A 60 22.23 -13.04 13.99
N GLY A 61 21.42 -12.06 14.37
CA GLY A 61 21.78 -10.92 15.22
C GLY A 61 22.52 -9.80 14.48
N VAL A 62 22.75 -8.69 15.20
CA VAL A 62 23.50 -7.52 14.71
C VAL A 62 24.29 -6.88 15.85
N ALA A 63 25.37 -6.15 15.55
CA ALA A 63 26.05 -5.34 16.55
C ALA A 63 25.18 -4.13 16.97
N LEU A 64 25.27 -3.71 18.25
CA LEU A 64 24.64 -2.47 18.68
C LEU A 64 25.39 -1.25 18.10
N PRO A 65 24.70 -0.16 17.74
CA PRO A 65 25.36 1.11 17.44
C PRO A 65 25.99 1.71 18.71
N THR A 66 26.91 2.66 18.53
CA THR A 66 27.58 3.36 19.63
C THR A 66 26.58 4.14 20.48
N LEU A 67 26.21 3.60 21.65
CA LEU A 67 25.16 4.17 22.52
C LEU A 67 25.56 5.53 23.14
N ASN A 68 26.86 5.76 23.38
CA ASN A 68 27.38 6.98 23.98
C ASN A 68 28.75 7.36 23.39
N SER A 69 28.95 8.66 23.15
CA SER A 69 30.19 9.21 22.59
C SER A 69 31.25 9.52 23.67
N SER A 70 30.84 9.63 24.93
CA SER A 70 31.72 9.76 26.10
C SER A 70 31.04 9.19 27.34
N THR A 71 31.70 9.22 28.51
CA THR A 71 31.08 8.85 29.79
C THR A 71 29.97 9.80 30.24
N THR A 72 29.80 10.96 29.60
CA THR A 72 28.78 11.97 29.94
C THR A 72 27.97 12.45 28.73
N GLN A 73 28.12 11.82 27.56
CA GLN A 73 27.39 12.15 26.34
C GLN A 73 26.72 10.92 25.74
N GLY A 74 25.41 10.79 25.95
CA GLY A 74 24.56 9.75 25.38
C GLY A 74 24.03 10.11 23.99
N ASN A 75 24.01 9.13 23.08
CA ASN A 75 23.61 9.36 21.69
C ASN A 75 22.11 9.18 21.43
N TYR A 76 21.35 8.60 22.39
CA TYR A 76 19.93 8.28 22.22
C TYR A 76 19.07 8.63 23.45
N GLY A 77 17.96 9.34 23.25
CA GLY A 77 17.10 9.84 24.33
C GLY A 77 16.05 8.83 24.80
N GLY A 78 15.78 7.84 23.97
CA GLY A 78 14.86 6.74 24.22
C GLY A 78 15.25 5.52 23.39
N ILE A 79 14.88 4.34 23.88
CA ILE A 79 14.97 3.08 23.14
C ILE A 79 13.55 2.56 22.88
N LEU A 80 13.29 2.04 21.69
CA LEU A 80 12.06 1.34 21.31
C LEU A 80 12.44 -0.03 20.75
N VAL A 81 11.76 -1.10 21.18
CA VAL A 81 11.94 -2.46 20.65
C VAL A 81 10.57 -3.04 20.31
N LEU A 82 10.40 -3.54 19.09
CA LEU A 82 9.19 -4.24 18.64
C LEU A 82 9.42 -5.77 18.68
N SER A 83 8.44 -6.51 19.20
CA SER A 83 8.41 -7.98 19.28
C SER A 83 9.64 -8.61 19.95
N GLU A 84 10.29 -7.87 20.86
CA GLU A 84 11.60 -8.17 21.46
C GLU A 84 12.73 -8.51 20.45
N VAL A 85 12.54 -8.20 19.16
CA VAL A 85 13.28 -8.78 18.01
C VAL A 85 13.48 -10.30 18.13
N SER A 86 12.38 -11.00 18.39
CA SER A 86 12.35 -12.44 18.69
C SER A 86 12.16 -13.33 17.44
N TYR A 87 12.86 -14.47 17.41
CA TYR A 87 12.87 -15.49 16.34
C TYR A 87 12.77 -16.91 16.93
N GLN A 88 12.32 -17.88 16.11
CA GLN A 88 11.93 -19.23 16.56
C GLN A 88 13.07 -20.25 16.42
N TYR A 89 14.14 -20.04 17.18
CA TYR A 89 15.27 -20.97 17.22
C TYR A 89 14.86 -22.39 17.67
N SER A 90 15.72 -23.37 17.41
CA SER A 90 15.58 -24.77 17.91
C SER A 90 15.46 -24.93 19.44
N THR A 91 15.64 -23.86 20.20
CA THR A 91 15.45 -23.80 21.67
C THR A 91 14.17 -23.07 22.10
N GLY A 92 13.32 -22.67 21.14
CA GLY A 92 12.14 -21.82 21.31
C GLY A 92 12.41 -20.35 20.97
N PHE A 93 11.35 -19.54 21.02
CA PHE A 93 11.40 -18.10 20.76
C PHE A 93 12.39 -17.37 21.70
N LEU A 94 13.37 -16.70 21.12
CA LEU A 94 14.36 -15.87 21.83
C LEU A 94 14.65 -14.59 21.04
N SER A 95 15.09 -13.54 21.74
CA SER A 95 15.58 -12.32 21.10
C SER A 95 16.90 -12.55 20.36
N ALA A 96 17.00 -12.06 19.12
CA ALA A 96 18.24 -12.04 18.33
C ALA A 96 19.30 -11.06 18.89
N LEU A 97 18.92 -10.16 19.82
CA LEU A 97 19.88 -9.45 20.65
C LEU A 97 20.32 -10.33 21.82
N THR A 98 21.62 -10.58 21.93
CA THR A 98 22.16 -11.43 23.00
C THR A 98 21.94 -10.82 24.39
N THR A 99 21.96 -11.65 25.44
CA THR A 99 21.85 -11.20 26.84
C THR A 99 22.87 -10.12 27.20
N ALA A 100 24.07 -10.16 26.60
CA ALA A 100 25.10 -9.14 26.79
C ALA A 100 24.73 -7.79 26.15
N GLN A 101 24.02 -7.79 25.04
CA GLN A 101 23.54 -6.57 24.37
C GLN A 101 22.32 -5.98 25.08
N TRP A 102 21.38 -6.82 25.53
CA TRP A 102 20.32 -6.36 26.44
C TRP A 102 20.91 -5.73 27.71
N GLN A 103 21.96 -6.31 28.30
CA GLN A 103 22.66 -5.69 29.43
C GLN A 103 23.31 -4.35 29.06
N GLN A 104 23.94 -4.21 27.89
CA GLN A 104 24.49 -2.92 27.43
C GLN A 104 23.40 -1.85 27.29
N LEU A 105 22.22 -2.20 26.77
CA LEU A 105 21.07 -1.29 26.73
C LEU A 105 20.59 -0.92 28.14
N TYR A 106 20.55 -1.87 29.08
CA TYR A 106 20.15 -1.63 30.48
C TYR A 106 21.16 -0.78 31.27
N ASP A 107 22.46 -0.99 31.04
CA ASP A 107 23.55 -0.19 31.60
C ASP A 107 23.48 1.25 31.06
N TYR A 108 23.20 1.41 29.76
CA TYR A 108 22.97 2.72 29.14
C TYR A 108 21.75 3.45 29.71
N GLN A 109 20.62 2.75 29.91
CA GLN A 109 19.45 3.31 30.59
C GLN A 109 19.81 3.86 31.98
N THR A 110 20.64 3.15 32.74
CA THR A 110 21.03 3.54 34.10
C THR A 110 22.06 4.66 34.12
N ALA A 111 23.03 4.65 33.19
CA ALA A 111 24.08 5.67 33.10
C ALA A 111 23.56 7.04 32.63
N PHE A 112 22.52 7.06 31.78
CA PHE A 112 22.00 8.28 31.15
C PHE A 112 20.54 8.60 31.50
N GLY A 113 19.87 7.79 32.32
CA GLY A 113 18.45 8.01 32.70
C GLY A 113 17.46 7.80 31.54
N VAL A 114 17.87 7.05 30.52
CA VAL A 114 17.12 6.83 29.28
C VAL A 114 15.99 5.83 29.49
N ARG A 115 14.82 6.12 28.89
CA ARG A 115 13.63 5.26 28.95
C ARG A 115 13.64 4.23 27.80
N MET A 116 12.97 3.10 28.01
CA MET A 116 12.80 2.04 27.01
C MET A 116 11.33 1.70 26.83
N VAL A 117 10.85 1.60 25.59
CA VAL A 117 9.54 1.08 25.24
C VAL A 117 9.71 -0.29 24.60
N ARG A 118 8.87 -1.26 24.97
CA ARG A 118 8.84 -2.60 24.41
C ARG A 118 7.40 -2.89 23.94
N LEU A 119 7.20 -3.07 22.65
CA LEU A 119 5.91 -3.35 22.01
C LEU A 119 5.82 -4.83 21.64
N ASP A 120 4.60 -5.38 21.56
CA ASP A 120 4.36 -6.78 21.18
C ASP A 120 5.14 -7.81 22.03
N VAL A 121 5.05 -7.67 23.36
CA VAL A 121 5.84 -8.48 24.31
C VAL A 121 5.02 -9.60 24.94
N PHE A 122 5.62 -10.76 25.15
CA PHE A 122 5.00 -11.86 25.91
C PHE A 122 5.10 -11.61 27.44
N PRO A 123 4.02 -11.74 28.24
CA PRO A 123 4.04 -11.47 29.68
C PRO A 123 4.94 -12.44 30.49
N SER A 124 6.10 -11.97 30.94
CA SER A 124 7.10 -12.74 31.69
C SER A 124 7.33 -12.25 33.12
N THR A 125 7.94 -13.10 33.95
CA THR A 125 8.09 -12.87 35.41
C THR A 125 9.18 -11.86 35.78
N ASP A 126 10.18 -11.64 34.92
CA ASP A 126 11.18 -10.58 35.08
C ASP A 126 10.59 -9.17 34.84
N LEU A 127 9.50 -9.10 34.08
CA LEU A 127 8.66 -7.90 33.91
C LEU A 127 7.65 -7.71 35.06
N GLY A 128 7.62 -8.62 36.05
CA GLY A 128 6.69 -8.58 37.18
C GLY A 128 5.26 -8.98 36.84
N VAL A 129 5.04 -9.72 35.75
CA VAL A 129 3.73 -10.21 35.28
C VAL A 129 3.73 -11.72 34.98
N THR A 130 2.59 -12.23 34.52
CA THR A 130 2.39 -13.53 33.85
C THR A 130 1.16 -13.42 32.95
N THR A 131 0.98 -14.33 31.99
CA THR A 131 -0.30 -14.49 31.28
C THR A 131 -1.41 -14.85 32.28
N ALA A 132 -2.57 -14.19 32.21
CA ALA A 132 -3.70 -14.37 33.13
C ALA A 132 -4.30 -15.80 33.06
N ILE A 133 -4.28 -16.40 31.88
CA ILE A 133 -4.50 -17.84 31.66
C ILE A 133 -3.21 -18.38 31.04
N SER A 134 -2.64 -19.44 31.62
CA SER A 134 -1.29 -19.93 31.29
C SER A 134 -1.13 -20.25 29.80
N GLY A 135 -0.33 -19.46 29.09
CA GLY A 135 -0.02 -19.68 27.67
C GLY A 135 -1.16 -19.36 26.71
N SER A 136 -2.23 -18.70 27.15
CA SER A 136 -3.32 -18.24 26.28
C SER A 136 -3.13 -16.77 25.89
N GLY A 137 -3.27 -16.48 24.60
CA GLY A 137 -3.46 -15.12 24.08
C GLY A 137 -4.94 -14.83 23.79
N CYS A 138 -5.19 -13.70 23.13
CA CYS A 138 -6.47 -13.33 22.53
C CYS A 138 -6.21 -12.44 21.29
N CYS A 139 -7.10 -12.32 20.31
CA CYS A 139 -8.38 -12.99 20.17
C CYS A 139 -8.52 -13.61 18.78
N ASP A 140 -9.30 -14.70 18.69
CA ASP A 140 -9.66 -15.31 17.42
C ASP A 140 -10.45 -14.35 16.52
N ALA A 141 -10.44 -14.59 15.21
CA ALA A 141 -11.10 -13.72 14.24
C ALA A 141 -12.59 -13.49 14.57
N GLY A 142 -12.99 -12.22 14.69
CA GLY A 142 -14.34 -11.79 15.05
C GLY A 142 -14.60 -11.66 16.56
N VAL A 143 -13.69 -12.10 17.43
CA VAL A 143 -13.80 -11.90 18.88
C VAL A 143 -13.18 -10.55 19.27
N GLU A 144 -13.97 -9.69 19.90
CA GLU A 144 -13.55 -8.39 20.46
C GLU A 144 -13.10 -8.54 21.91
N GLN A 145 -12.05 -7.82 22.34
CA GLN A 145 -11.72 -7.63 23.74
C GLN A 145 -11.25 -6.18 23.98
N LEU A 146 -12.19 -5.29 24.30
CA LEU A 146 -11.94 -3.85 24.40
C LEU A 146 -10.77 -3.51 25.35
N LEU A 147 -9.86 -2.66 24.87
CA LEU A 147 -8.73 -2.13 25.63
C LEU A 147 -9.03 -0.71 26.11
N SER A 148 -8.59 -0.34 27.32
CA SER A 148 -8.57 1.08 27.76
C SER A 148 -7.40 1.41 28.69
N PHE A 149 -6.98 2.68 28.68
CA PHE A 149 -6.04 3.22 29.66
C PHE A 149 -6.67 3.26 31.05
N THR A 150 -5.89 2.90 32.07
CA THR A 150 -6.27 2.97 33.50
C THR A 150 -5.51 4.05 34.27
N ASP A 151 -4.34 4.46 33.79
CA ASP A 151 -3.54 5.57 34.34
C ASP A 151 -2.72 6.23 33.22
N ASP A 152 -2.96 7.52 32.99
CA ASP A 152 -2.21 8.36 32.04
C ASP A 152 -1.24 9.34 32.71
N SER A 153 -1.14 9.36 34.05
CA SER A 153 -0.37 10.34 34.81
C SER A 153 1.11 10.40 34.43
N ALA A 154 1.70 9.25 34.06
CA ALA A 154 3.09 9.14 33.62
C ALA A 154 3.38 9.78 32.24
N PHE A 155 2.34 10.12 31.47
CA PHE A 155 2.42 10.68 30.11
C PHE A 155 1.31 11.69 29.80
N ALA A 156 0.81 12.41 30.81
CA ALA A 156 -0.33 13.33 30.70
C ALA A 156 -0.25 14.39 29.58
N THR A 157 0.97 14.76 29.13
CA THR A 157 1.16 15.66 27.97
C THR A 157 0.62 15.08 26.65
N ALA A 158 0.40 13.76 26.57
CA ALA A 158 -0.30 13.11 25.48
C ALA A 158 -1.74 13.60 25.33
N ASN A 159 -2.39 14.08 26.42
CA ASN A 159 -3.77 14.57 26.42
C ASN A 159 -4.78 13.56 25.84
N ILE A 160 -4.57 12.27 26.13
CA ILE A 160 -5.50 11.17 25.83
C ILE A 160 -6.49 10.97 26.99
N LYS A 161 -7.52 10.14 26.82
CA LYS A 161 -8.59 9.95 27.81
C LYS A 161 -8.53 8.57 28.49
N THR A 162 -8.08 8.56 29.75
CA THR A 162 -8.19 7.41 30.65
C THR A 162 -9.64 6.93 30.76
N GLY A 163 -9.82 5.60 30.71
CA GLY A 163 -11.13 4.94 30.67
C GLY A 163 -11.77 4.81 29.28
N ALA A 164 -11.34 5.58 28.27
CA ALA A 164 -11.88 5.46 26.91
C ALA A 164 -11.46 4.12 26.27
N THR A 165 -12.43 3.37 25.75
CA THR A 165 -12.22 2.05 25.13
C THR A 165 -11.90 2.12 23.65
N VAL A 166 -11.08 1.19 23.17
CA VAL A 166 -10.77 0.94 21.76
C VAL A 166 -10.82 -0.56 21.47
N SER A 167 -11.02 -0.92 20.19
CA SER A 167 -11.06 -2.31 19.73
C SER A 167 -9.68 -2.97 19.79
N THR A 168 -9.63 -4.28 19.99
CA THR A 168 -8.43 -5.10 19.77
C THR A 168 -8.57 -6.07 18.59
N GLN A 169 -9.65 -5.98 17.80
CA GLN A 169 -9.86 -6.87 16.65
C GLN A 169 -8.70 -6.78 15.64
N GLY A 170 -8.20 -7.95 15.22
CA GLY A 170 -7.04 -8.09 14.35
C GLY A 170 -5.68 -7.90 15.04
N LEU A 171 -5.63 -7.34 16.26
CA LEU A 171 -4.40 -7.22 17.05
C LEU A 171 -4.31 -8.38 18.05
N TRP A 172 -3.44 -9.35 17.77
CA TRP A 172 -3.10 -10.40 18.74
C TRP A 172 -2.48 -9.80 20.00
N HIS A 173 -2.82 -10.35 21.16
CA HIS A 173 -2.42 -9.86 22.48
C HIS A 173 -2.41 -10.95 23.55
N TYR A 174 -1.80 -10.63 24.70
CA TYR A 174 -1.63 -11.55 25.82
C TYR A 174 -2.19 -10.91 27.12
N PRO A 175 -3.48 -11.15 27.44
CA PRO A 175 -4.08 -10.75 28.71
C PRO A 175 -3.22 -11.15 29.92
N ALA A 176 -2.70 -10.17 30.65
CA ALA A 176 -1.70 -10.39 31.70
C ALA A 176 -2.24 -10.17 33.12
N THR A 177 -1.44 -10.55 34.11
CA THR A 177 -1.68 -10.31 35.54
C THR A 177 -0.37 -9.92 36.21
N ILE A 178 -0.37 -8.84 37.00
CA ILE A 178 0.79 -8.40 37.77
C ILE A 178 1.05 -9.37 38.93
N THR A 179 2.26 -9.91 38.97
CA THR A 179 2.77 -10.82 40.02
C THR A 179 3.72 -10.11 40.99
N ASN A 180 4.31 -8.98 40.58
CA ASN A 180 5.15 -8.16 41.45
C ASN A 180 4.91 -6.65 41.26
N SER A 181 3.97 -6.10 42.04
CA SER A 181 3.64 -4.68 42.05
C SER A 181 4.75 -3.75 42.57
N SER A 182 5.83 -4.27 43.17
CA SER A 182 6.99 -3.44 43.57
C SER A 182 7.84 -2.98 42.38
N ILE A 183 7.72 -3.65 41.22
CA ILE A 183 8.44 -3.31 39.99
C ILE A 183 7.54 -3.07 38.78
N ALA A 184 6.22 -3.25 38.89
CA ALA A 184 5.28 -3.17 37.77
C ALA A 184 3.98 -2.44 38.14
N THR A 185 3.64 -1.39 37.40
CA THR A 185 2.40 -0.59 37.56
C THR A 185 1.58 -0.68 36.28
N GLN A 186 0.30 -1.04 36.38
CA GLN A 186 -0.61 -1.09 35.23
C GLN A 186 -0.97 0.31 34.72
N ILE A 187 -0.84 0.51 33.40
CA ILE A 187 -1.28 1.76 32.72
C ILE A 187 -2.46 1.54 31.77
N ALA A 188 -2.68 0.31 31.30
CA ALA A 188 -3.82 -0.06 30.46
C ALA A 188 -4.30 -1.48 30.76
N LYS A 189 -5.58 -1.74 30.49
CA LYS A 189 -6.24 -3.03 30.68
C LYS A 189 -6.96 -3.51 29.42
N PHE A 190 -7.15 -4.82 29.33
CA PHE A 190 -8.22 -5.41 28.53
C PHE A 190 -9.44 -5.62 29.42
N GLY A 191 -10.63 -5.38 28.89
CA GLY A 191 -11.90 -5.79 29.52
C GLY A 191 -12.13 -7.31 29.42
N PRO A 192 -13.23 -7.82 29.98
CA PRO A 192 -13.56 -9.24 29.87
C PRO A 192 -14.00 -9.62 28.45
N SER A 193 -13.54 -10.78 27.95
CA SER A 193 -14.02 -11.42 26.72
C SER A 193 -13.67 -12.91 26.68
N GLY A 194 -14.47 -13.72 25.99
CA GLY A 194 -14.22 -15.16 25.81
C GLY A 194 -14.00 -15.90 27.13
N SER A 195 -12.81 -16.47 27.31
CA SER A 195 -12.37 -17.14 28.53
C SER A 195 -11.90 -16.20 29.65
N PHE A 196 -11.59 -14.93 29.33
CA PHE A 196 -11.15 -13.92 30.28
C PHE A 196 -12.37 -13.23 30.90
N THR A 197 -12.84 -13.76 32.03
CA THR A 197 -14.09 -13.30 32.69
C THR A 197 -13.96 -12.05 33.56
N SER A 198 -12.79 -11.40 33.56
CA SER A 198 -12.52 -10.16 34.29
C SER A 198 -11.60 -9.23 33.49
N ASP A 199 -11.46 -7.98 33.97
CA ASP A 199 -10.37 -7.11 33.54
C ASP A 199 -9.00 -7.82 33.70
N THR A 200 -8.08 -7.56 32.78
CA THR A 200 -6.69 -8.05 32.80
C THR A 200 -5.70 -6.97 32.36
N THR A 201 -4.43 -7.09 32.69
CA THR A 201 -3.39 -6.10 32.35
C THR A 201 -3.06 -6.15 30.86
N ALA A 202 -3.07 -4.99 30.17
CA ALA A 202 -2.68 -4.85 28.77
C ALA A 202 -1.32 -4.16 28.57
N ALA A 203 -0.97 -3.23 29.48
CA ALA A 203 0.33 -2.60 29.48
C ALA A 203 0.75 -2.15 30.88
N ILE A 204 2.07 -2.11 31.10
CA ILE A 204 2.69 -1.69 32.35
C ILE A 204 3.80 -0.66 32.14
N ILE A 205 4.11 0.08 33.20
CA ILE A 205 5.42 0.69 33.40
C ILE A 205 6.16 -0.10 34.47
N ASN A 206 7.42 -0.45 34.21
CA ASN A 206 8.32 -1.00 35.21
C ASN A 206 9.29 0.05 35.78
N ASN A 207 9.71 -0.19 37.02
CA ASN A 207 10.90 0.40 37.62
C ASN A 207 11.76 -0.72 38.23
N ILE A 208 12.85 -1.09 37.56
CA ILE A 208 13.73 -2.20 37.97
C ILE A 208 15.08 -1.61 38.37
N GLY A 209 15.27 -1.35 39.67
CA GLY A 209 16.51 -0.77 40.19
C GLY A 209 16.82 0.65 39.68
N GLY A 210 15.79 1.43 39.33
CA GLY A 210 15.92 2.75 38.68
C GLY A 210 15.74 2.70 37.16
N ARG A 211 15.91 1.53 36.53
CA ARG A 211 15.68 1.34 35.09
C ARG A 211 14.19 1.40 34.76
N GLN A 212 13.80 2.37 33.92
CA GLN A 212 12.41 2.61 33.55
C GLN A 212 12.09 2.00 32.18
N GLN A 213 11.07 1.15 32.08
CA GLN A 213 10.56 0.66 30.80
C GLN A 213 9.02 0.68 30.75
N MET A 214 8.43 0.93 29.59
CA MET A 214 7.00 0.74 29.32
C MET A 214 6.84 -0.49 28.42
N VAL A 215 5.91 -1.37 28.74
CA VAL A 215 5.72 -2.65 28.04
C VAL A 215 4.26 -2.85 27.66
N TRP A 216 4.02 -3.20 26.40
CA TRP A 216 2.71 -3.49 25.83
C TRP A 216 2.59 -4.98 25.47
N PHE A 217 1.53 -5.63 25.96
CA PHE A 217 1.23 -7.04 25.72
C PHE A 217 0.27 -7.24 24.55
N ILE A 218 0.43 -6.42 23.50
CA ILE A 218 -0.40 -6.37 22.29
C ILE A 218 0.49 -6.04 21.09
N SER A 219 0.20 -6.70 19.97
CA SER A 219 0.80 -6.45 18.67
C SER A 219 0.54 -5.03 18.16
N TRP A 220 1.35 -4.60 17.19
CA TRP A 220 1.32 -3.23 16.68
C TRP A 220 1.19 -3.23 15.16
N ALA A 221 0.32 -2.37 14.63
CA ALA A 221 0.08 -2.22 13.21
C ALA A 221 -0.47 -0.81 12.90
N THR A 222 0.40 0.20 12.87
CA THR A 222 0.01 1.61 12.59
C THR A 222 -0.39 1.83 11.12
N ASP A 223 -0.04 0.89 10.24
CA ASP A 223 -0.38 0.82 8.83
C ASP A 223 -1.87 0.54 8.56
N TRP A 224 -2.59 -0.16 9.46
CA TRP A 224 -4.03 -0.40 9.33
C TRP A 224 -4.87 -0.20 10.61
N SER A 225 -4.30 -0.23 11.82
CA SER A 225 -5.07 -0.18 13.07
C SER A 225 -5.29 1.25 13.60
N GLN A 226 -6.55 1.62 13.83
CA GLN A 226 -6.93 2.81 14.62
C GLN A 226 -6.35 2.71 16.04
N THR A 227 -6.36 1.51 16.64
CA THR A 227 -5.89 1.27 18.01
C THR A 227 -4.39 1.47 18.14
N SER A 228 -3.56 0.89 17.26
CA SER A 228 -2.10 1.13 17.33
C SER A 228 -1.76 2.62 17.14
N ASN A 229 -2.51 3.33 16.29
CA ASN A 229 -2.37 4.78 16.16
C ASN A 229 -2.86 5.56 17.39
N TYR A 230 -3.90 5.12 18.11
CA TYR A 230 -4.30 5.76 19.38
C TYR A 230 -3.27 5.52 20.49
N LEU A 231 -2.75 4.31 20.61
CA LEU A 231 -1.92 3.92 21.74
C LEU A 231 -0.50 4.50 21.67
N GLN A 232 0.04 4.77 20.46
CA GLN A 232 1.42 5.23 20.29
C GLN A 232 1.73 6.54 21.03
N HIS A 233 0.75 7.44 21.14
CA HIS A 233 0.92 8.74 21.81
C HIS A 233 1.29 8.59 23.30
N SER A 234 0.82 7.53 23.96
CA SER A 234 1.19 7.26 25.36
C SER A 234 2.69 6.96 25.49
N TYR A 235 3.23 6.05 24.67
CA TYR A 235 4.63 5.67 24.76
C TYR A 235 5.56 6.76 24.21
N ILE A 236 5.16 7.50 23.15
CA ILE A 236 5.95 8.60 22.59
C ILE A 236 6.13 9.71 23.62
N HIS A 237 5.04 10.17 24.26
CA HIS A 237 5.11 11.19 25.30
C HIS A 237 5.79 10.69 26.58
N TRP A 238 5.63 9.41 26.93
CA TRP A 238 6.34 8.83 28.07
C TRP A 238 7.85 8.74 27.84
N LEU A 239 8.27 8.24 26.68
CA LEU A 239 9.67 8.00 26.31
C LEU A 239 10.47 9.32 26.28
N THR A 240 9.90 10.34 25.62
CA THR A 240 10.44 11.71 25.53
C THR A 240 10.21 12.57 26.78
N ARG A 241 9.48 12.07 27.78
CA ARG A 241 8.98 12.86 28.93
C ARG A 241 8.16 14.11 28.52
N GLY A 242 7.61 14.13 27.30
CA GLY A 242 6.89 15.27 26.71
C GLY A 242 7.77 16.44 26.29
N LEU A 243 9.09 16.23 26.14
CA LEU A 243 10.10 17.24 25.81
C LEU A 243 10.90 16.78 24.58
N PHE A 244 10.65 17.35 23.39
CA PHE A 244 11.27 16.85 22.15
C PHE A 244 11.31 17.89 21.03
N VAL A 245 12.26 17.74 20.09
CA VAL A 245 12.11 18.31 18.73
C VAL A 245 11.00 17.57 18.01
N GLY A 246 10.09 18.32 17.41
CA GLY A 246 8.82 17.84 16.88
C GLY A 246 7.62 18.60 17.45
N LYS A 247 6.44 18.31 16.91
CA LYS A 247 5.14 18.90 17.27
C LYS A 247 4.04 17.84 17.20
N ARG A 248 2.91 18.10 17.86
CA ARG A 248 1.63 17.51 17.46
C ARG A 248 0.68 18.64 17.08
N LYS A 249 0.01 18.50 15.94
CA LYS A 249 -1.12 19.32 15.49
C LYS A 249 -2.05 18.41 14.69
N LEU A 250 -3.36 18.66 14.78
CA LEU A 250 -4.38 17.84 14.12
C LEU A 250 -5.05 18.66 13.03
N TYR A 251 -4.83 18.28 11.77
CA TYR A 251 -5.42 19.00 10.63
C TYR A 251 -6.65 18.26 10.11
N LEU A 252 -7.72 19.00 9.87
CA LEU A 252 -8.99 18.49 9.34
C LEU A 252 -9.44 19.45 8.23
N ASN A 253 -8.86 19.26 7.05
CA ASN A 253 -9.14 20.04 5.86
C ASN A 253 -10.16 19.27 5.03
N THR A 254 -11.38 19.79 4.92
CA THR A 254 -12.47 19.15 4.15
C THR A 254 -12.70 19.97 2.89
N GLN A 255 -12.36 19.40 1.75
CA GLN A 255 -12.54 20.03 0.44
C GLN A 255 -13.83 19.52 -0.19
N VAL A 256 -14.64 20.45 -0.69
CA VAL A 256 -15.90 20.19 -1.40
C VAL A 256 -15.72 20.65 -2.84
N ASP A 257 -15.63 19.68 -3.72
CA ASP A 257 -15.45 19.82 -5.16
C ASP A 257 -16.82 20.10 -5.84
N ASP A 258 -16.83 20.22 -7.17
CA ASP A 258 -18.00 20.45 -8.04
C ASP A 258 -18.88 21.70 -7.75
N MET A 259 -18.45 22.69 -6.98
CA MET A 259 -19.34 23.80 -6.62
C MET A 259 -19.80 24.60 -7.86
N HIS A 260 -21.10 24.86 -7.92
CA HIS A 260 -21.90 25.38 -9.05
C HIS A 260 -22.28 24.38 -10.15
N LEU A 261 -21.69 23.17 -10.19
CA LEU A 261 -22.13 22.13 -11.13
C LEU A 261 -23.44 21.46 -10.66
N GLU A 262 -24.14 20.84 -11.59
CA GLU A 262 -25.15 19.82 -11.32
C GLU A 262 -24.50 18.43 -11.48
N THR A 263 -24.78 17.51 -10.56
CA THR A 263 -24.17 16.16 -10.54
C THR A 263 -25.25 15.09 -10.68
N ASP A 264 -25.03 14.10 -11.54
CA ASP A 264 -25.84 12.88 -11.61
C ASP A 264 -25.75 12.11 -10.29
N ILE A 265 -26.90 11.69 -9.75
CA ILE A 265 -26.98 10.95 -8.50
C ILE A 265 -27.01 9.44 -8.77
N TYR A 266 -26.10 8.71 -8.14
CA TYR A 266 -25.94 7.26 -8.27
C TYR A 266 -27.23 6.49 -7.93
N TYR A 267 -27.89 6.90 -6.83
CA TYR A 267 -29.14 6.28 -6.39
C TYR A 267 -30.10 7.29 -5.75
N PRO A 268 -31.39 7.33 -6.17
CA PRO A 268 -31.96 6.60 -7.29
C PRO A 268 -31.47 7.18 -8.63
N SER A 269 -30.96 6.31 -9.51
CA SER A 269 -30.34 6.68 -10.79
C SER A 269 -31.32 7.39 -11.73
N GLY A 270 -30.81 8.35 -12.50
CA GLY A 270 -31.60 9.21 -13.40
C GLY A 270 -32.16 10.47 -12.72
N ASN A 271 -31.78 10.72 -11.46
CA ASN A 271 -31.91 12.02 -10.80
C ASN A 271 -30.58 12.78 -10.88
N THR A 272 -30.66 14.10 -10.94
CA THR A 272 -29.54 15.02 -10.73
C THR A 272 -29.72 15.83 -9.43
N PHE A 273 -28.65 16.45 -8.95
CA PHE A 273 -28.71 17.43 -7.86
C PHE A 273 -27.74 18.59 -8.09
N ARG A 274 -28.22 19.82 -7.92
CA ARG A 274 -27.41 21.05 -7.77
C ARG A 274 -27.71 21.70 -6.42
N ILE A 275 -26.65 22.06 -5.70
CA ILE A 275 -26.71 22.68 -4.38
C ILE A 275 -27.54 23.97 -4.36
N ARG A 276 -28.24 24.24 -3.25
CA ARG A 276 -29.13 25.40 -3.11
C ARG A 276 -28.60 26.35 -2.03
N THR A 277 -29.02 27.62 -2.09
CA THR A 277 -28.66 28.62 -1.08
C THR A 277 -29.19 28.27 0.33
N SER A 278 -30.27 27.49 0.42
CA SER A 278 -30.76 26.93 1.69
C SER A 278 -29.75 25.96 2.33
N ASP A 279 -29.09 25.13 1.52
CA ASP A 279 -28.07 24.20 2.01
C ASP A 279 -26.84 24.98 2.49
N LEU A 280 -26.33 25.93 1.69
CA LEU A 280 -25.18 26.77 2.06
C LEU A 280 -25.41 27.53 3.37
N ASN A 281 -26.61 28.08 3.60
CA ASN A 281 -26.99 28.71 4.86
C ASN A 281 -26.96 27.71 6.05
N ASN A 282 -27.45 26.48 5.85
CA ASN A 282 -27.46 25.43 6.88
C ASN A 282 -26.04 24.92 7.19
N ILE A 283 -25.19 24.71 6.17
CA ILE A 283 -23.78 24.33 6.34
C ILE A 283 -23.00 25.46 7.05
N ALA A 284 -23.25 26.72 6.71
CA ALA A 284 -22.61 27.88 7.36
C ALA A 284 -22.99 28.00 8.85
N ALA A 285 -24.27 27.78 9.18
CA ALA A 285 -24.74 27.75 10.57
C ALA A 285 -24.12 26.59 11.35
N TRP A 286 -24.09 25.38 10.79
CA TRP A 286 -23.45 24.21 11.41
C TRP A 286 -21.94 24.37 11.57
N GLN A 287 -21.22 24.92 10.59
CA GLN A 287 -19.79 25.21 10.70
C GLN A 287 -19.50 26.13 11.90
N THR A 288 -20.41 27.06 12.18
CA THR A 288 -20.32 27.92 13.37
C THR A 288 -20.60 27.13 14.66
N ASP A 289 -21.63 26.28 14.67
CA ASP A 289 -22.01 25.46 15.82
C ASP A 289 -20.95 24.41 16.21
N ILE A 290 -20.43 23.63 15.25
CA ILE A 290 -19.47 22.56 15.54
C ILE A 290 -18.18 23.11 16.17
N ASN A 291 -17.71 24.29 15.75
CA ASN A 291 -16.57 24.97 16.38
C ASN A 291 -16.79 25.31 17.87
N THR A 292 -18.04 25.35 18.37
CA THR A 292 -18.33 25.49 19.81
C THR A 292 -18.25 24.18 20.59
N ARG A 293 -18.30 23.03 19.88
CA ARG A 293 -18.30 21.68 20.45
C ARG A 293 -16.95 20.95 20.30
N LEU A 294 -16.08 21.40 19.41
CA LEU A 294 -14.68 20.96 19.32
C LEU A 294 -13.85 21.44 20.54
N PRO A 295 -12.71 20.80 20.87
CA PRO A 295 -11.87 21.20 22.01
C PRO A 295 -11.35 22.64 21.91
N THR A 296 -11.23 23.30 23.06
CA THR A 296 -10.91 24.73 23.18
C THR A 296 -9.74 25.17 22.31
N GLY A 297 -10.00 26.12 21.40
CA GLY A 297 -9.00 26.68 20.49
C GLY A 297 -8.88 25.96 19.14
N SER A 298 -9.73 24.97 18.88
CA SER A 298 -9.93 24.45 17.51
C SER A 298 -10.40 25.57 16.58
N SER A 299 -10.11 25.44 15.28
CA SER A 299 -10.66 26.28 14.23
C SER A 299 -10.87 25.45 12.97
N TYR A 300 -12.10 24.99 12.77
CA TYR A 300 -12.52 24.20 11.62
C TYR A 300 -13.26 25.06 10.58
N PHE A 301 -13.00 24.82 9.30
CA PHE A 301 -13.82 25.33 8.20
C PHE A 301 -13.76 24.39 6.99
N VAL A 302 -14.83 24.40 6.20
CA VAL A 302 -14.89 23.76 4.88
C VAL A 302 -14.15 24.64 3.86
N GLU A 303 -13.41 24.01 2.95
CA GLU A 303 -12.88 24.61 1.73
C GLU A 303 -13.68 24.13 0.52
N ILE A 304 -13.91 25.00 -0.46
CA ILE A 304 -14.77 24.71 -1.61
C ILE A 304 -13.98 24.95 -2.90
N GLY A 305 -13.96 23.93 -3.77
CA GLY A 305 -13.51 24.01 -5.15
C GLY A 305 -14.66 24.46 -6.05
N HIS A 306 -14.46 25.52 -6.83
CA HIS A 306 -15.51 26.13 -7.64
C HIS A 306 -15.29 26.02 -9.15
N ASN A 307 -16.39 25.82 -9.88
CA ASN A 307 -16.45 25.67 -11.34
C ASN A 307 -17.31 26.79 -11.96
N GLY A 308 -16.67 27.84 -12.45
CA GLY A 308 -17.37 29.04 -12.93
C GLY A 308 -18.31 28.85 -14.11
N ASN A 309 -18.16 27.78 -14.91
CA ASN A 309 -19.09 27.49 -16.00
C ASN A 309 -20.47 27.07 -15.47
N GLY A 310 -20.54 26.38 -14.32
CA GLY A 310 -21.81 25.95 -13.72
C GLY A 310 -22.66 27.09 -13.13
N ASP A 311 -22.05 28.26 -12.87
CA ASP A 311 -22.77 29.51 -12.65
C ASP A 311 -23.34 30.02 -13.98
N ILE A 312 -22.46 30.24 -14.96
CA ILE A 312 -22.82 30.83 -16.26
C ILE A 312 -23.89 30.01 -17.01
N ASP A 313 -23.80 28.68 -16.96
CA ASP A 313 -24.79 27.76 -17.50
C ASP A 313 -26.17 28.02 -16.89
N ASN A 314 -26.28 27.89 -15.56
CA ASN A 314 -27.50 28.17 -14.80
C ASN A 314 -28.03 29.61 -14.97
N ALA A 315 -27.16 30.58 -15.20
CA ALA A 315 -27.51 31.96 -15.50
C ALA A 315 -28.05 32.15 -16.94
N THR A 316 -27.48 31.45 -17.92
CA THR A 316 -27.87 31.56 -19.34
C THR A 316 -29.16 30.81 -19.67
N ASP A 317 -29.40 29.68 -19.00
CA ASP A 317 -30.60 28.85 -19.18
C ASP A 317 -31.88 29.53 -18.67
N GLN A 318 -31.74 30.51 -17.76
CA GLN A 318 -32.84 31.37 -17.32
C GLN A 318 -33.30 32.33 -18.43
N THR A 319 -34.61 32.59 -18.50
CA THR A 319 -35.23 33.55 -19.44
C THR A 319 -34.61 34.96 -19.40
N ALA A 320 -34.00 35.35 -18.27
CA ALA A 320 -33.26 36.61 -18.15
C ALA A 320 -31.88 36.55 -18.86
N GLY A 321 -31.18 35.41 -18.76
CA GLY A 321 -29.86 35.15 -19.35
C GLY A 321 -29.82 35.43 -20.85
N GLN A 322 -30.88 35.07 -21.57
CA GLN A 322 -31.12 35.39 -23.00
C GLN A 322 -30.98 36.88 -23.38
N THR A 323 -30.98 37.79 -22.39
CA THR A 323 -30.84 39.25 -22.60
C THR A 323 -29.77 39.92 -21.74
N VAL A 324 -29.28 39.26 -20.69
CA VAL A 324 -28.32 39.81 -19.71
C VAL A 324 -26.92 39.19 -19.87
N CYS A 325 -26.84 37.94 -20.33
CA CYS A 325 -25.60 37.23 -20.59
C CYS A 325 -25.10 37.52 -22.02
N SER A 326 -23.76 37.58 -22.18
CA SER A 326 -23.11 37.83 -23.46
C SER A 326 -21.75 37.11 -23.52
N PRO A 327 -21.66 35.93 -24.16
CA PRO A 327 -22.73 35.23 -24.89
C PRO A 327 -23.89 34.77 -24.01
N ALA A 328 -25.04 34.47 -24.63
CA ALA A 328 -26.25 33.98 -23.98
C ALA A 328 -26.30 32.44 -23.88
N TYR A 329 -25.12 31.82 -23.71
CA TYR A 329 -24.86 30.40 -23.50
C TYR A 329 -23.50 30.27 -22.78
N ALA A 330 -23.26 29.13 -22.14
CA ALA A 330 -22.01 28.81 -21.43
C ALA A 330 -20.94 28.20 -22.35
N VAL A 331 -19.82 27.72 -21.80
CA VAL A 331 -18.91 26.83 -22.54
C VAL A 331 -19.55 25.44 -22.57
N ASP A 332 -19.65 24.84 -23.76
CA ASP A 332 -20.23 23.51 -23.99
C ASP A 332 -19.39 22.76 -25.03
N TYR A 333 -19.20 21.46 -24.82
CA TYR A 333 -18.47 20.54 -25.68
C TYR A 333 -18.91 19.10 -25.38
N THR A 334 -18.79 18.20 -26.36
CA THR A 334 -19.00 16.76 -26.10
C THR A 334 -17.75 16.17 -25.46
N SER A 335 -17.82 15.83 -24.17
CA SER A 335 -16.73 15.17 -23.45
C SER A 335 -16.28 13.87 -24.16
N PRO A 336 -14.97 13.64 -24.33
CA PRO A 336 -14.47 12.36 -24.83
C PRO A 336 -14.69 11.25 -23.78
N PRO A 337 -14.66 9.97 -24.18
CA PRO A 337 -14.57 8.86 -23.23
C PRO A 337 -13.30 8.97 -22.38
N ASP A 338 -13.42 8.61 -21.09
CA ASP A 338 -12.32 8.67 -20.13
C ASP A 338 -11.09 7.90 -20.61
N THR A 339 -9.90 8.43 -20.32
CA THR A 339 -8.66 7.70 -20.51
C THR A 339 -8.54 6.59 -19.47
N ALA A 340 -7.68 5.60 -19.73
CA ALA A 340 -7.18 4.75 -18.64
C ALA A 340 -6.59 5.63 -17.51
N LEU A 341 -6.69 5.16 -16.27
CA LEU A 341 -6.10 5.82 -15.12
C LEU A 341 -4.56 5.85 -15.28
N GLU A 342 -3.94 6.94 -14.83
CA GLU A 342 -2.51 7.22 -15.00
C GLU A 342 -2.02 7.30 -16.45
N PHE A 343 -2.92 7.56 -17.41
CA PHE A 343 -2.56 7.84 -18.80
C PHE A 343 -1.64 9.06 -18.91
N GLN A 344 -0.38 8.80 -19.32
CA GLN A 344 0.59 9.85 -19.60
C GLN A 344 0.46 10.35 -21.04
N LYS A 345 0.01 11.59 -21.22
CA LYS A 345 -0.24 12.14 -22.55
C LYS A 345 1.07 12.39 -23.31
N PRO A 346 1.21 11.95 -24.57
CA PRO A 346 2.28 12.41 -25.45
C PRO A 346 2.25 13.95 -25.58
N LEU A 347 3.39 14.61 -25.37
CA LEU A 347 3.45 16.07 -25.36
C LEU A 347 3.16 16.65 -26.75
N GLY A 348 2.31 17.67 -26.82
CA GLY A 348 1.87 18.29 -28.06
C GLY A 348 0.77 17.55 -28.83
N THR A 349 0.20 16.46 -28.28
CA THR A 349 -1.01 15.81 -28.84
C THR A 349 -2.28 16.19 -28.08
N GLY A 350 -3.42 15.68 -28.56
CA GLY A 350 -4.77 16.07 -28.13
C GLY A 350 -5.50 16.81 -29.26
N THR A 351 -6.75 17.18 -29.01
CA THR A 351 -7.59 17.98 -29.90
C THR A 351 -8.30 19.01 -29.04
N ASP A 352 -8.35 20.27 -29.48
CA ASP A 352 -9.05 21.31 -28.73
C ASP A 352 -10.58 21.03 -28.71
N LEU A 353 -11.17 20.97 -27.53
CA LEU A 353 -12.61 20.79 -27.28
C LEU A 353 -13.35 22.12 -27.16
N TRP A 354 -12.69 23.15 -26.60
CA TRP A 354 -13.30 24.45 -26.35
C TRP A 354 -13.68 25.18 -27.66
N PRO A 355 -14.92 25.71 -27.78
CA PRO A 355 -15.31 26.54 -28.92
C PRO A 355 -14.39 27.77 -29.09
N ALA A 356 -13.89 27.96 -30.32
CA ALA A 356 -12.79 28.88 -30.62
C ALA A 356 -13.10 30.38 -30.41
N GLU A 357 -14.36 30.74 -30.18
CA GLU A 357 -14.79 32.08 -29.75
C GLU A 357 -14.37 32.42 -28.31
N PHE A 358 -14.17 31.44 -27.43
CA PHE A 358 -13.87 31.63 -26.01
C PHE A 358 -12.40 32.02 -25.75
N VAL A 359 -11.95 33.11 -26.37
CA VAL A 359 -10.60 33.67 -26.19
C VAL A 359 -10.48 34.49 -24.90
N ASN A 360 -11.58 35.04 -24.38
CA ASN A 360 -11.63 35.80 -23.13
C ASN A 360 -12.94 35.52 -22.40
N TYR A 361 -12.93 35.58 -21.07
CA TYR A 361 -14.15 35.57 -20.25
C TYR A 361 -14.89 36.92 -20.42
N THR A 362 -16.13 36.92 -20.96
CA THR A 362 -16.88 38.16 -21.28
C THR A 362 -18.19 38.35 -20.53
N TRP A 363 -18.71 37.34 -19.83
CA TRP A 363 -19.96 37.47 -19.07
C TRP A 363 -19.85 38.55 -17.99
N SER A 364 -20.96 39.25 -17.74
CA SER A 364 -20.99 40.33 -16.75
C SER A 364 -21.38 39.80 -15.36
N LEU A 365 -21.02 40.53 -14.30
CA LEU A 365 -21.46 40.18 -12.95
C LEU A 365 -23.00 40.10 -12.85
N ALA A 366 -23.72 40.93 -13.60
CA ALA A 366 -25.19 40.88 -13.66
C ALA A 366 -25.77 39.65 -14.39
N CYS A 367 -24.94 38.92 -15.15
CA CYS A 367 -25.27 37.58 -15.66
C CYS A 367 -25.02 36.54 -14.56
N ALA A 368 -23.82 36.51 -13.96
CA ALA A 368 -23.49 35.59 -12.86
C ALA A 368 -24.46 35.70 -11.66
N GLU A 369 -24.86 36.92 -11.28
CA GLU A 369 -25.85 37.14 -10.22
C GLU A 369 -27.29 36.68 -10.56
N LEU A 370 -27.53 36.10 -11.75
CA LEU A 370 -28.77 35.37 -12.03
C LEU A 370 -28.78 33.97 -11.37
N ASP A 371 -27.62 33.31 -11.21
CA ASP A 371 -27.52 32.10 -10.38
C ASP A 371 -27.65 32.49 -8.90
N PRO A 372 -28.66 31.99 -8.16
CA PRO A 372 -28.79 32.24 -6.74
C PRO A 372 -27.56 31.78 -5.93
N VAL A 373 -26.85 30.74 -6.38
CA VAL A 373 -25.67 30.18 -5.70
C VAL A 373 -24.48 31.13 -5.87
N ALA A 374 -24.14 31.55 -7.09
CA ALA A 374 -23.13 32.58 -7.34
C ALA A 374 -23.44 33.92 -6.64
N SER A 375 -24.69 34.38 -6.67
CA SER A 375 -25.11 35.58 -5.94
C SER A 375 -24.94 35.43 -4.42
N TRP A 376 -25.20 34.23 -3.86
CA TRP A 376 -24.94 33.95 -2.44
C TRP A 376 -23.44 34.02 -2.12
N PHE A 377 -22.57 33.43 -2.95
CA PHE A 377 -21.12 33.48 -2.74
C PHE A 377 -20.54 34.89 -2.89
N ASN A 378 -21.06 35.70 -3.82
CA ASN A 378 -20.68 37.12 -3.96
C ASN A 378 -20.98 37.93 -2.69
N GLN A 379 -22.13 37.65 -2.06
CA GLN A 379 -22.55 38.30 -0.81
C GLN A 379 -21.83 37.74 0.43
N ASN A 380 -21.33 36.50 0.38
CA ASN A 380 -20.76 35.77 1.52
C ASN A 380 -19.31 35.24 1.35
N PRO A 381 -18.35 35.96 0.72
CA PRO A 381 -17.08 35.40 0.22
C PRO A 381 -16.01 35.08 1.29
N ASN A 382 -16.40 34.99 2.56
CA ASN A 382 -15.49 34.72 3.70
C ASN A 382 -16.03 33.64 4.67
N ILE A 383 -17.18 33.02 4.37
CA ILE A 383 -17.79 31.98 5.22
C ILE A 383 -16.97 30.69 5.16
N PHE A 384 -16.69 30.23 3.94
CA PHE A 384 -15.87 29.06 3.62
C PHE A 384 -14.47 29.50 3.16
N ALA A 385 -13.53 28.55 3.05
CA ALA A 385 -12.35 28.74 2.21
C ALA A 385 -12.70 28.43 0.75
N ALA A 386 -11.94 28.97 -0.20
CA ALA A 386 -12.23 28.84 -1.62
C ALA A 386 -10.98 28.62 -2.46
N VAL A 387 -11.08 27.74 -3.45
CA VAL A 387 -10.03 27.37 -4.41
C VAL A 387 -10.65 27.15 -5.79
N SER A 388 -9.86 27.24 -6.86
CA SER A 388 -10.32 26.92 -8.21
C SER A 388 -10.43 25.40 -8.38
N HIS A 389 -11.47 24.94 -9.08
CA HIS A 389 -11.62 23.55 -9.50
C HIS A 389 -11.66 23.40 -11.04
N THR A 390 -10.96 24.31 -11.74
CA THR A 390 -11.17 24.63 -13.18
C THR A 390 -12.53 25.29 -13.46
N PHE A 391 -12.78 25.74 -14.68
CA PHE A 391 -13.97 26.49 -15.07
C PHE A 391 -15.14 25.56 -15.42
N SER A 392 -14.95 24.64 -16.35
CA SER A 392 -15.98 23.76 -16.93
C SER A 392 -15.84 22.29 -16.55
N HIS A 393 -14.80 21.91 -15.78
CA HIS A 393 -14.52 20.53 -15.39
C HIS A 393 -14.25 19.62 -16.61
N GLU A 394 -13.45 20.10 -17.57
CA GLU A 394 -12.90 19.25 -18.63
C GLU A 394 -11.93 18.20 -18.06
N GLU A 395 -11.97 16.96 -18.58
CA GLU A 395 -11.06 15.90 -18.17
C GLU A 395 -9.65 16.03 -18.77
N LEU A 396 -8.74 16.58 -17.97
CA LEU A 396 -7.43 17.07 -18.44
C LEU A 396 -6.38 15.98 -18.74
N ASN A 397 -6.72 14.69 -18.68
CA ASN A 397 -5.78 13.60 -19.00
C ASN A 397 -5.28 13.61 -20.46
N ASN A 398 -6.14 13.94 -21.43
CA ASN A 398 -5.76 14.01 -22.86
C ASN A 398 -5.95 15.41 -23.48
N ALA A 399 -6.37 16.40 -22.68
CA ALA A 399 -6.56 17.79 -23.10
C ALA A 399 -5.29 18.43 -23.68
N THR A 400 -5.48 19.45 -24.51
CA THR A 400 -4.37 20.23 -25.08
C THR A 400 -3.81 21.24 -24.07
N TYR A 401 -2.73 21.95 -24.44
CA TYR A 401 -2.31 23.12 -23.68
C TYR A 401 -3.36 24.24 -23.74
N HIS A 402 -4.05 24.40 -24.87
CA HIS A 402 -5.01 25.50 -25.05
C HIS A 402 -6.15 25.39 -24.05
N ASP A 403 -6.77 24.21 -23.96
CA ASP A 403 -7.95 24.03 -23.14
C ASP A 403 -7.60 24.03 -21.64
N ALA A 404 -6.47 23.41 -21.26
CA ALA A 404 -5.96 23.51 -19.90
C ALA A 404 -5.52 24.94 -19.49
N ASP A 405 -5.18 25.82 -20.45
CA ASP A 405 -4.97 27.27 -20.21
C ASP A 405 -6.30 28.00 -20.02
N ARG A 406 -7.31 27.68 -20.85
CA ARG A 406 -8.67 28.22 -20.77
C ARG A 406 -9.34 27.90 -19.44
N GLU A 407 -9.31 26.64 -19.05
CA GLU A 407 -9.89 26.11 -17.81
C GLU A 407 -9.40 26.85 -16.56
N ILE A 408 -8.14 27.28 -16.54
CA ILE A 408 -7.57 28.08 -15.44
C ILE A 408 -7.86 29.56 -15.64
N TYR A 409 -7.60 30.11 -16.82
CA TYR A 409 -7.77 31.53 -17.12
C TYR A 409 -9.21 32.02 -16.90
N PHE A 410 -10.20 31.27 -17.38
CA PHE A 410 -11.62 31.61 -17.25
C PHE A 410 -12.06 31.54 -15.78
N ASN A 411 -11.68 30.48 -15.04
CA ASN A 411 -12.06 30.38 -13.63
C ASN A 411 -11.40 31.46 -12.77
N ILE A 412 -10.15 31.82 -13.06
CA ILE A 412 -9.47 32.94 -12.42
C ILE A 412 -10.17 34.28 -12.70
N ALA A 413 -10.71 34.49 -13.91
CA ALA A 413 -11.47 35.69 -14.26
C ALA A 413 -12.83 35.74 -13.54
N TRP A 414 -13.55 34.62 -13.54
CA TRP A 414 -14.84 34.47 -12.86
C TRP A 414 -14.73 34.60 -11.33
N LEU A 415 -13.78 33.92 -10.68
CA LEU A 415 -13.51 34.03 -9.24
C LEU A 415 -13.20 35.47 -8.80
N LYS A 416 -12.60 36.28 -9.69
CA LYS A 416 -12.37 37.73 -9.47
C LYS A 416 -13.63 38.56 -9.70
N GLN A 417 -14.49 38.18 -10.65
CA GLN A 417 -15.77 38.85 -10.89
C GLN A 417 -16.74 38.64 -9.72
N ILE A 418 -16.96 37.39 -9.30
CA ILE A 418 -17.85 37.10 -8.16
C ILE A 418 -17.21 37.38 -6.79
N GLY A 419 -15.95 37.79 -6.74
CA GLY A 419 -15.30 38.37 -5.55
C GLY A 419 -14.60 37.36 -4.62
N LEU A 420 -14.79 36.06 -4.81
CA LEU A 420 -14.13 35.00 -4.01
C LEU A 420 -12.60 35.11 -4.00
N TRP A 421 -11.99 35.54 -5.11
CA TRP A 421 -10.54 35.78 -5.22
C TRP A 421 -9.98 36.74 -4.15
N TYR A 422 -10.83 37.64 -3.63
CA TYR A 422 -10.46 38.64 -2.62
C TYR A 422 -10.90 38.24 -1.19
N GLY A 423 -11.44 37.04 -1.02
CA GLY A 423 -11.81 36.48 0.28
C GLY A 423 -10.60 36.20 1.17
N ASN A 424 -10.78 36.32 2.49
CA ASN A 424 -9.71 36.15 3.48
C ASN A 424 -9.20 34.70 3.64
N LYS A 425 -9.83 33.74 2.96
CA LYS A 425 -9.48 32.31 2.92
C LYS A 425 -9.35 31.76 1.49
N PHE A 426 -9.01 32.61 0.52
CA PHE A 426 -8.80 32.17 -0.87
C PHE A 426 -7.38 31.57 -1.08
N SER A 427 -7.27 30.56 -1.96
CA SER A 427 -6.03 29.87 -2.32
C SER A 427 -5.61 30.17 -3.78
N PRO A 428 -4.91 31.28 -4.05
CA PRO A 428 -4.60 31.75 -5.41
C PRO A 428 -3.45 31.02 -6.13
N ASN A 429 -2.72 30.12 -5.47
CA ASN A 429 -1.63 29.34 -6.09
C ASN A 429 -2.00 27.85 -6.27
N GLY A 430 -3.23 27.47 -5.92
CA GLY A 430 -3.70 26.09 -5.90
C GLY A 430 -4.92 25.86 -6.79
N ILE A 431 -5.05 24.66 -7.32
CA ILE A 431 -6.32 24.13 -7.83
C ILE A 431 -6.60 22.75 -7.25
N ILE A 432 -7.87 22.38 -7.21
CA ILE A 432 -8.26 20.98 -7.21
C ILE A 432 -8.39 20.58 -8.70
N PRO A 433 -7.63 19.61 -9.23
CA PRO A 433 -7.80 19.19 -10.63
C PRO A 433 -9.15 18.47 -10.79
N PRO A 434 -9.88 18.69 -11.91
CA PRO A 434 -11.14 17.99 -12.21
C PRO A 434 -10.90 16.48 -12.19
N ALA A 435 -11.74 15.73 -11.46
CA ALA A 435 -11.58 14.29 -11.17
C ALA A 435 -10.14 13.79 -10.83
N ILE A 436 -9.25 14.67 -10.37
CA ILE A 436 -7.81 14.38 -10.19
C ILE A 436 -7.12 13.93 -11.51
N THR A 437 -7.48 14.55 -12.63
CA THR A 437 -6.90 14.31 -13.97
C THR A 437 -5.91 15.39 -14.39
N GLY A 438 -5.21 15.14 -15.51
CA GLY A 438 -4.13 16.00 -16.01
C GLY A 438 -2.78 15.87 -15.28
N LEU A 439 -2.72 15.13 -14.16
CA LEU A 439 -1.49 14.91 -13.38
C LEU A 439 -0.40 14.10 -14.10
N HIS A 440 -0.71 13.50 -15.26
CA HIS A 440 0.26 12.89 -16.17
C HIS A 440 0.25 13.53 -17.58
N ASN A 441 -0.38 14.71 -17.72
CA ASN A 441 -0.39 15.51 -18.93
C ASN A 441 0.53 16.72 -18.78
N GLY A 442 1.76 16.61 -19.29
CA GLY A 442 2.76 17.68 -19.18
C GLY A 442 2.41 19.00 -19.88
N ASP A 443 1.45 19.01 -20.82
CA ASP A 443 0.90 20.25 -21.37
C ASP A 443 -0.08 20.92 -20.41
N ALA A 444 -0.95 20.16 -19.74
CA ALA A 444 -1.88 20.69 -18.76
C ALA A 444 -1.15 21.22 -17.52
N ILE A 445 -0.19 20.46 -16.98
CA ILE A 445 0.66 20.91 -15.88
C ILE A 445 1.40 22.22 -16.25
N ARG A 446 1.91 22.33 -17.49
CA ARG A 446 2.53 23.58 -17.96
C ARG A 446 1.51 24.73 -18.00
N ALA A 447 0.31 24.51 -18.54
CA ALA A 447 -0.73 25.54 -18.62
C ALA A 447 -1.18 26.04 -17.24
N TRP A 448 -1.32 25.15 -16.26
CA TRP A 448 -1.58 25.52 -14.87
C TRP A 448 -0.44 26.38 -14.29
N MET A 449 0.81 25.97 -14.50
CA MET A 449 2.00 26.67 -13.98
C MET A 449 2.25 28.03 -14.65
N ASP A 450 1.98 28.15 -15.95
CA ASP A 450 2.07 29.43 -16.69
C ASP A 450 0.96 30.41 -16.26
N ASN A 451 -0.21 29.91 -15.80
CA ASN A 451 -1.24 30.69 -15.11
C ASN A 451 -0.93 30.97 -13.62
N GLY A 452 0.21 30.49 -13.10
CA GLY A 452 0.71 30.78 -11.76
C GLY A 452 0.36 29.75 -10.67
N ILE A 453 -0.32 28.65 -11.02
CA ILE A 453 -0.61 27.53 -10.12
C ILE A 453 0.69 26.79 -9.79
N LYS A 454 0.84 26.34 -8.55
CA LYS A 454 2.03 25.66 -8.02
C LYS A 454 1.67 24.39 -7.26
N PHE A 455 0.44 24.37 -6.74
CA PHE A 455 -0.08 23.37 -5.83
C PHE A 455 -1.32 22.73 -6.44
N VAL A 456 -1.44 21.42 -6.28
CA VAL A 456 -2.64 20.65 -6.58
C VAL A 456 -2.85 19.60 -5.50
N VAL A 457 -4.07 19.08 -5.38
CA VAL A 457 -4.29 17.81 -4.66
C VAL A 457 -4.23 16.65 -5.64
N GLY A 458 -3.71 15.52 -5.16
CA GLY A 458 -3.82 14.22 -5.81
C GLY A 458 -4.95 13.40 -5.22
N ASP A 459 -4.81 12.08 -5.28
CA ASP A 459 -5.67 11.12 -4.60
C ASP A 459 -4.81 10.03 -3.96
N ASN A 460 -5.05 9.73 -2.69
CA ASN A 460 -4.33 8.72 -1.93
C ASN A 460 -4.73 7.27 -2.28
N THR A 461 -5.81 7.01 -3.02
CA THR A 461 -6.07 5.65 -3.54
C THR A 461 -5.12 5.27 -4.68
N ARG A 462 -4.59 6.26 -5.39
CA ARG A 462 -3.65 6.15 -6.53
C ARG A 462 -2.20 6.27 -6.06
N PRO A 463 -1.42 5.17 -5.93
CA PRO A 463 -0.10 5.23 -5.30
C PRO A 463 0.90 6.12 -6.04
N VAL A 464 0.78 6.25 -7.36
CA VAL A 464 1.68 7.08 -8.19
C VAL A 464 1.57 8.58 -7.92
N LEU A 465 0.47 9.03 -7.31
CA LEU A 465 0.25 10.44 -6.93
C LEU A 465 0.83 10.79 -5.54
N ARG A 466 1.46 9.82 -4.87
CA ARG A 466 1.96 9.95 -3.49
C ARG A 466 3.49 9.95 -3.46
N ASN A 467 4.06 10.52 -2.41
CA ASN A 467 5.51 10.43 -2.17
C ASN A 467 5.90 9.02 -1.73
N GLN A 468 6.77 8.34 -2.49
CA GLN A 468 7.18 6.96 -2.22
C GLN A 468 8.23 6.82 -1.11
N GLN A 469 8.82 7.92 -0.63
CA GLN A 469 9.91 7.91 0.36
C GLN A 469 9.43 8.27 1.78
N ASN A 470 8.44 9.16 1.90
CA ASN A 470 7.90 9.59 3.19
C ASN A 470 6.44 10.02 3.02
N THR A 471 5.53 9.39 3.77
CA THR A 471 4.09 9.63 3.70
C THR A 471 3.63 10.99 4.26
N PHE A 472 4.54 11.76 4.87
CA PHE A 472 4.33 13.14 5.31
C PHE A 472 4.90 14.19 4.34
N TYR A 473 5.33 13.79 3.14
CA TYR A 473 5.81 14.68 2.07
C TYR A 473 4.80 14.73 0.91
N PRO A 474 4.75 15.85 0.15
CA PRO A 474 4.03 15.89 -1.11
C PRO A 474 4.82 15.12 -2.19
N LEU A 475 4.15 14.73 -3.26
CA LEU A 475 4.83 14.37 -4.51
C LEU A 475 5.22 15.67 -5.23
N ILE A 476 6.44 15.71 -5.80
CA ILE A 476 6.84 16.76 -6.75
C ILE A 476 6.88 16.12 -8.13
N THR A 477 6.15 16.68 -9.07
CA THR A 477 6.06 16.15 -10.44
C THR A 477 7.41 16.14 -11.15
N THR A 478 7.60 15.16 -12.05
CA THR A 478 8.82 15.00 -12.86
C THR A 478 8.49 14.92 -14.36
N VAL A 479 9.46 15.25 -15.21
CA VAL A 479 9.31 15.12 -16.67
C VAL A 479 9.13 13.64 -17.08
N ALA A 480 9.73 12.70 -16.35
CA ALA A 480 9.64 11.28 -16.66
C ALA A 480 8.25 10.72 -16.31
N ASP A 481 7.73 11.02 -15.12
CA ASP A 481 6.52 10.39 -14.59
C ASP A 481 5.25 11.18 -14.94
N ASN A 482 5.35 12.51 -15.08
CA ASN A 482 4.20 13.40 -15.26
C ASN A 482 4.24 14.21 -16.59
N GLY A 483 5.36 14.14 -17.34
CA GLY A 483 5.57 14.91 -18.57
C GLY A 483 6.00 16.38 -18.34
N TYR A 484 5.89 16.90 -17.13
CA TYR A 484 6.39 18.22 -16.72
C TYR A 484 6.79 18.20 -15.24
N ALA A 485 7.68 19.10 -14.81
CA ALA A 485 8.28 19.05 -13.47
C ALA A 485 8.06 20.31 -12.63
N GLY A 486 7.96 20.12 -11.32
CA GLY A 486 7.96 21.19 -10.31
C GLY A 486 6.60 21.60 -9.74
N LEU A 487 5.49 21.10 -10.30
CA LEU A 487 4.18 21.17 -9.64
C LEU A 487 4.19 20.28 -8.38
N THR A 488 3.64 20.79 -7.28
CA THR A 488 3.53 20.07 -5.99
C THR A 488 2.15 19.43 -5.87
N VAL A 489 2.11 18.10 -5.73
CA VAL A 489 0.90 17.30 -5.53
C VAL A 489 0.77 16.95 -4.04
N ILE A 490 -0.25 17.51 -3.40
CA ILE A 490 -0.63 17.31 -2.00
C ILE A 490 -1.43 16.00 -1.90
N PRO A 491 -1.08 15.07 -1.00
CA PRO A 491 -1.87 13.86 -0.79
C PRO A 491 -3.24 14.20 -0.17
N ARG A 492 -4.32 13.60 -0.69
CA ARG A 492 -5.72 13.82 -0.27
C ARG A 492 -6.43 12.48 -0.13
N TRP A 493 -7.18 12.27 0.96
CA TRP A 493 -7.96 11.06 1.20
C TRP A 493 -9.33 11.12 0.50
N ALA A 494 -9.63 10.10 -0.32
CA ALA A 494 -11.00 9.74 -0.64
C ALA A 494 -11.75 9.21 0.61
N THR A 495 -13.08 9.25 0.60
CA THR A 495 -13.92 8.77 1.70
C THR A 495 -15.05 7.86 1.17
N THR A 496 -15.75 7.17 2.08
CA THR A 496 -16.98 6.40 1.76
C THR A 496 -18.23 7.28 1.63
N ILE A 497 -18.05 8.59 1.48
CA ILE A 497 -19.05 9.57 1.04
C ILE A 497 -18.73 9.91 -0.42
N TYR A 498 -19.45 9.29 -1.36
CA TYR A 498 -19.14 9.34 -2.79
C TYR A 498 -19.62 10.64 -3.46
N TYR A 499 -19.00 11.02 -4.58
CA TYR A 499 -19.18 12.31 -5.26
C TYR A 499 -20.61 12.56 -5.75
N ASN A 500 -21.13 11.54 -6.40
CA ASN A 500 -22.44 11.28 -6.98
C ASN A 500 -23.53 10.90 -5.94
N CYS A 501 -23.35 11.24 -4.66
CA CYS A 501 -24.35 10.94 -3.62
C CYS A 501 -24.69 12.14 -2.70
N ASP A 502 -25.99 12.31 -2.49
CA ASP A 502 -26.60 13.38 -1.69
C ASP A 502 -27.34 12.88 -0.42
N THR A 503 -27.51 11.55 -0.31
CA THR A 503 -28.35 10.90 0.70
C THR A 503 -27.67 9.70 1.35
N GLN A 504 -28.14 9.37 2.56
CA GLN A 504 -27.62 8.26 3.38
C GLN A 504 -27.80 6.90 2.70
N GLU A 505 -28.93 6.72 1.99
CA GLU A 505 -29.22 5.51 1.23
C GLU A 505 -28.30 5.37 0.02
N CYS A 506 -28.13 6.44 -0.77
CA CYS A 506 -27.24 6.47 -1.94
C CYS A 506 -25.82 6.01 -1.60
N THR A 507 -25.17 6.69 -0.64
CA THR A 507 -23.76 6.41 -0.31
C THR A 507 -23.58 5.03 0.35
N THR A 508 -24.64 4.49 0.97
CA THR A 508 -24.65 3.11 1.48
C THR A 508 -24.78 2.09 0.34
N GLN A 509 -25.66 2.35 -0.62
CA GLN A 509 -25.89 1.45 -1.76
C GLN A 509 -24.65 1.38 -2.65
N GLU A 510 -23.98 2.50 -2.91
CA GLU A 510 -22.74 2.53 -3.68
C GLU A 510 -21.62 1.79 -2.95
N TRP A 511 -21.44 2.00 -1.64
CA TRP A 511 -20.48 1.26 -0.81
C TRP A 511 -20.69 -0.26 -0.85
N ILE A 512 -21.94 -0.73 -0.89
CA ILE A 512 -22.28 -2.16 -1.00
C ILE A 512 -22.05 -2.68 -2.43
N THR A 513 -22.16 -1.83 -3.46
CA THR A 513 -22.09 -2.25 -4.88
C THR A 513 -20.68 -2.20 -5.44
N THR A 514 -19.89 -1.18 -5.11
CA THR A 514 -18.55 -0.91 -5.67
C THR A 514 -17.42 -1.42 -4.80
N SER A 515 -17.68 -1.63 -3.51
CA SER A 515 -16.69 -1.99 -2.49
C SER A 515 -17.12 -3.24 -1.73
N ALA A 516 -16.31 -3.74 -0.79
CA ALA A 516 -16.69 -4.86 0.08
C ALA A 516 -17.68 -4.46 1.20
N GLY A 517 -18.56 -3.49 0.93
CA GLY A 517 -19.50 -2.93 1.90
C GLY A 517 -20.58 -3.90 2.32
N SER A 518 -21.01 -3.82 3.58
CA SER A 518 -21.99 -4.75 4.15
C SER A 518 -22.72 -4.15 5.36
N GLY A 519 -24.05 -4.30 5.36
CA GLY A 519 -24.93 -3.80 6.41
C GLY A 519 -25.73 -2.57 5.97
N ASN A 520 -25.81 -1.54 6.82
CA ASN A 520 -26.53 -0.30 6.54
C ASN A 520 -25.63 0.93 6.77
N PHE A 521 -26.18 2.14 6.67
CA PHE A 521 -25.43 3.39 6.87
C PHE A 521 -24.70 3.48 8.22
N THR A 522 -25.20 2.83 9.29
CA THR A 522 -24.47 2.73 10.57
C THR A 522 -23.22 1.86 10.44
N ASN A 523 -23.20 0.83 9.60
CA ASN A 523 -22.00 0.06 9.30
C ASN A 523 -20.97 0.91 8.53
N LEU A 524 -21.43 1.63 7.50
CA LEU A 524 -20.60 2.57 6.73
C LEU A 524 -19.99 3.65 7.64
N LEU A 525 -20.77 4.25 8.55
CA LEU A 525 -20.26 5.25 9.50
C LEU A 525 -19.30 4.65 10.54
N ASN A 526 -19.43 3.36 10.91
CA ASN A 526 -18.45 2.69 11.77
C ASN A 526 -17.10 2.49 11.04
N ASP A 527 -17.13 2.08 9.78
CA ASP A 527 -15.95 2.00 8.92
C ASP A 527 -15.31 3.39 8.73
N ALA A 528 -16.10 4.38 8.28
CA ALA A 528 -15.64 5.75 8.08
C ALA A 528 -15.02 6.35 9.36
N ARG A 529 -15.63 6.11 10.53
CA ARG A 529 -15.06 6.50 11.83
C ARG A 529 -13.69 5.89 12.02
N THR A 530 -13.57 4.57 11.96
CA THR A 530 -12.34 3.84 12.32
C THR A 530 -11.23 4.07 11.29
N THR A 531 -11.54 4.12 10.00
CA THR A 531 -10.59 4.39 8.91
C THR A 531 -10.05 5.82 8.95
N ASN A 532 -10.90 6.84 9.11
CA ASN A 532 -10.44 8.24 9.01
C ASN A 532 -9.89 8.77 10.35
N SER A 533 -10.42 8.33 11.50
CA SER A 533 -9.80 8.66 12.80
C SER A 533 -8.40 8.08 12.94
N ARG A 534 -8.09 6.95 12.27
CA ARG A 534 -6.75 6.38 12.21
C ARG A 534 -5.74 7.31 11.55
N TYR A 535 -6.06 7.93 10.42
CA TYR A 535 -5.18 8.90 9.75
C TYR A 535 -4.91 10.11 10.63
N LEU A 536 -5.97 10.65 11.25
CA LEU A 536 -5.89 11.76 12.22
C LEU A 536 -5.02 11.42 13.44
N LEU A 537 -5.16 10.21 14.01
CA LEU A 537 -4.29 9.73 15.09
C LEU A 537 -2.84 9.50 14.60
N GLY A 538 -2.65 9.03 13.38
CA GLY A 538 -1.34 8.99 12.70
C GLY A 538 -0.71 10.36 12.42
N LEU A 539 -1.42 11.45 12.70
CA LEU A 539 -1.04 12.85 12.44
C LEU A 539 -0.86 13.19 10.95
N HIS A 540 -1.56 12.46 10.08
CA HIS A 540 -1.63 12.79 8.65
C HIS A 540 -2.35 14.13 8.45
N PRO A 541 -1.73 15.12 7.80
CA PRO A 541 -2.30 16.45 7.58
C PRO A 541 -3.06 16.57 6.24
N ASP A 542 -3.01 15.51 5.42
CA ASP A 542 -3.71 15.27 4.16
C ASP A 542 -5.19 15.75 4.23
N PRO A 543 -5.69 16.54 3.26
CA PRO A 543 -7.11 16.87 3.16
C PRO A 543 -8.01 15.66 2.87
N TYR A 544 -9.32 15.85 2.99
CA TYR A 544 -10.36 14.87 2.66
C TYR A 544 -11.26 15.39 1.55
N MET A 545 -11.61 14.49 0.62
CA MET A 545 -12.40 14.76 -0.58
C MET A 545 -13.92 14.55 -0.35
N PHE A 546 -14.71 15.55 -0.74
CA PHE A 546 -16.16 15.59 -0.82
C PHE A 546 -16.56 16.41 -2.06
N HIS A 547 -17.82 16.40 -2.46
CA HIS A 547 -18.34 17.10 -3.64
C HIS A 547 -19.69 17.78 -3.32
N GLN A 548 -20.16 18.70 -4.18
CA GLN A 548 -21.30 19.58 -3.87
C GLN A 548 -22.58 18.84 -3.41
N ALA A 549 -22.86 17.65 -3.97
CA ALA A 549 -24.01 16.83 -3.59
C ALA A 549 -23.98 16.41 -2.11
N ASN A 550 -22.79 16.21 -1.53
CA ASN A 550 -22.61 15.80 -0.14
C ASN A 550 -23.02 16.90 0.87
N LEU A 551 -23.39 18.09 0.41
CA LEU A 551 -23.87 19.23 1.21
C LEU A 551 -25.40 19.32 1.35
N ARG A 552 -26.19 18.47 0.65
CA ARG A 552 -27.66 18.51 0.70
C ARG A 552 -28.22 18.37 2.13
N THR A 553 -29.06 19.30 2.59
CA THR A 553 -29.58 19.34 3.97
C THR A 553 -30.97 19.99 4.06
N GLY A 554 -31.74 19.62 5.10
CA GLY A 554 -33.08 20.18 5.36
C GLY A 554 -34.23 19.52 4.58
N ASP A 555 -33.93 18.73 3.55
CA ASP A 555 -34.89 17.87 2.85
C ASP A 555 -34.43 16.40 2.73
N VAL A 556 -33.39 16.03 3.49
CA VAL A 556 -32.90 14.65 3.68
C VAL A 556 -33.45 14.04 4.98
N ASP A 557 -33.23 12.75 5.21
CA ASP A 557 -33.68 12.05 6.42
C ASP A 557 -33.06 12.60 7.71
N THR A 558 -33.83 12.52 8.80
CA THR A 558 -33.37 12.94 10.14
C THR A 558 -32.51 11.87 10.79
N ILE A 559 -31.28 12.21 11.14
CA ILE A 559 -30.31 11.36 11.84
C ILE A 559 -29.90 11.98 13.18
N THR A 560 -29.45 11.16 14.12
CA THR A 560 -28.75 11.59 15.35
C THR A 560 -27.30 11.14 15.32
N VAL A 561 -26.36 12.08 15.38
CA VAL A 561 -24.91 11.83 15.48
C VAL A 561 -24.42 12.37 16.82
N GLY A 562 -24.42 11.50 17.82
CA GLY A 562 -24.09 11.83 19.21
C GLY A 562 -25.01 12.88 19.81
N SER A 563 -24.52 14.12 19.95
CA SER A 563 -25.28 15.24 20.53
C SER A 563 -26.11 16.05 19.52
N VAL A 564 -26.02 15.76 18.22
CA VAL A 564 -26.71 16.50 17.16
C VAL A 564 -27.81 15.64 16.55
N THR A 565 -29.02 16.19 16.42
CA THR A 565 -30.13 15.55 15.70
C THR A 565 -30.69 16.53 14.67
N GLY A 566 -30.86 16.07 13.43
CA GLY A 566 -31.42 16.89 12.35
C GLY A 566 -31.31 16.25 10.98
N GLN A 567 -31.77 16.97 9.95
CA GLN A 567 -31.68 16.58 8.53
C GLN A 567 -30.30 16.97 7.99
N LEU A 568 -29.27 16.30 8.51
CA LEU A 568 -27.87 16.60 8.28
C LEU A 568 -27.38 16.11 6.90
N ALA A 569 -26.55 16.92 6.25
CA ALA A 569 -25.83 16.53 5.04
C ALA A 569 -24.76 15.47 5.32
N LEU A 570 -24.35 14.72 4.29
CA LEU A 570 -23.36 13.65 4.41
C LEU A 570 -22.03 14.14 4.99
N ILE A 571 -21.54 15.31 4.57
CA ILE A 571 -20.31 15.89 5.14
C ILE A 571 -20.47 16.20 6.65
N GLN A 572 -21.65 16.66 7.07
CA GLN A 572 -21.90 16.99 8.48
C GLN A 572 -21.88 15.72 9.31
N ILE A 573 -22.56 14.66 8.85
CA ILE A 573 -22.62 13.35 9.51
C ILE A 573 -21.21 12.75 9.66
N TRP A 574 -20.40 12.80 8.59
CA TRP A 574 -19.03 12.29 8.59
C TRP A 574 -18.11 13.08 9.55
N VAL A 575 -18.13 14.41 9.48
CA VAL A 575 -17.28 15.28 10.32
C VAL A 575 -17.68 15.17 11.79
N GLU A 576 -18.98 15.16 12.11
CA GLU A 576 -19.47 14.89 13.48
C GLU A 576 -18.98 13.53 13.98
N THR A 577 -19.14 12.47 13.18
CA THR A 577 -18.76 11.10 13.57
C THR A 577 -17.26 10.99 13.94
N ILE A 578 -16.38 11.60 13.15
CA ILE A 578 -14.93 11.50 13.35
C ILE A 578 -14.43 12.48 14.41
N THR A 579 -14.93 13.72 14.44
CA THR A 579 -14.53 14.68 15.48
C THR A 579 -14.98 14.22 16.85
N GLN A 580 -16.20 13.66 16.99
CA GLN A 580 -16.68 13.09 18.24
C GLN A 580 -15.86 11.86 18.69
N GLU A 581 -15.38 11.01 17.78
CA GLU A 581 -14.46 9.90 18.13
C GLU A 581 -13.10 10.40 18.62
N LEU A 582 -12.48 11.35 17.92
CA LEU A 582 -11.23 11.97 18.35
C LEU A 582 -11.39 12.68 19.70
N VAL A 583 -12.55 13.31 19.96
CA VAL A 583 -12.89 13.94 21.24
C VAL A 583 -13.26 12.90 22.32
N ARG A 584 -13.72 11.70 21.97
CA ARG A 584 -13.92 10.59 22.90
C ARG A 584 -12.58 10.05 23.40
N LEU A 585 -11.59 9.97 22.52
CA LEU A 585 -10.24 9.45 22.78
C LEU A 585 -9.25 10.50 23.34
N THR A 586 -9.42 11.78 23.02
CA THR A 586 -8.41 12.82 23.27
C THR A 586 -9.02 14.17 23.71
N ASN A 587 -8.17 15.15 24.01
CA ASN A 587 -8.55 16.56 24.19
C ASN A 587 -7.88 17.50 23.17
N TRP A 588 -7.55 17.01 21.97
CA TRP A 588 -6.72 17.73 21.01
C TRP A 588 -7.55 18.73 20.17
N PRO A 589 -7.08 19.97 19.96
CA PRO A 589 -7.71 20.91 19.04
C PRO A 589 -7.55 20.48 17.58
N PHE A 590 -8.54 20.79 16.74
CA PHE A 590 -8.53 20.58 15.29
C PHE A 590 -8.28 21.90 14.55
N PHE A 591 -7.57 21.86 13.43
CA PHE A 591 -7.29 23.04 12.61
C PHE A 591 -7.60 22.74 11.14
N SER A 592 -8.30 23.65 10.46
CA SER A 592 -8.36 23.65 8.99
C SER A 592 -7.36 24.65 8.43
N LEU A 593 -6.67 24.25 7.36
CA LEU A 593 -5.84 25.09 6.51
C LEU A 593 -6.46 25.11 5.11
N LYS A 594 -6.42 26.27 4.45
CA LYS A 594 -6.77 26.37 3.03
C LYS A 594 -5.68 25.75 2.15
N HIS A 595 -6.01 25.35 0.92
CA HIS A 595 -5.17 24.62 -0.02
C HIS A 595 -3.71 25.13 -0.08
N ASP A 596 -3.51 26.44 -0.31
CA ASP A 596 -2.17 27.05 -0.36
C ASP A 596 -1.37 26.89 0.95
N ASP A 597 -2.05 26.89 2.11
CA ASP A 597 -1.42 26.85 3.43
C ASP A 597 -1.08 25.41 3.86
N ILE A 598 -1.91 24.42 3.47
CA ILE A 598 -1.56 23.00 3.62
C ILE A 598 -0.45 22.60 2.64
N ALA A 599 -0.43 23.15 1.42
CA ALA A 599 0.70 22.99 0.49
C ALA A 599 2.02 23.49 1.12
N GLN A 600 2.00 24.70 1.70
CA GLN A 600 3.16 25.25 2.39
C GLN A 600 3.55 24.43 3.63
N TYR A 601 2.59 23.87 4.39
CA TYR A 601 2.91 22.95 5.49
C TYR A 601 3.68 21.72 5.03
N PHE A 602 3.29 21.11 3.90
CA PHE A 602 3.97 19.95 3.31
C PHE A 602 5.39 20.31 2.82
N LEU A 603 5.58 21.48 2.19
CA LEU A 603 6.89 21.95 1.76
C LEU A 603 7.79 22.37 2.94
N ASP A 604 7.21 22.98 3.98
CA ASP A 604 7.90 23.27 5.25
C ASP A 604 8.34 21.98 5.95
N ARG A 605 7.55 20.90 5.86
CA ARG A 605 7.91 19.59 6.40
C ARG A 605 9.12 18.97 5.71
N VAL A 606 9.14 18.95 4.37
CA VAL A 606 10.32 18.52 3.59
C VAL A 606 11.55 19.35 3.95
N THR A 607 11.38 20.68 4.03
CA THR A 607 12.46 21.62 4.34
C THR A 607 12.99 21.44 5.76
N LEU A 608 12.12 21.21 6.74
CA LEU A 608 12.48 20.97 8.13
C LEU A 608 13.28 19.68 8.28
N ASP A 609 12.80 18.57 7.72
CA ASP A 609 13.46 17.27 7.85
C ASP A 609 14.85 17.30 7.17
N ALA A 610 14.98 18.00 6.03
CA ALA A 610 16.25 18.22 5.35
C ALA A 610 17.27 19.05 6.15
N CYS A 611 16.83 19.87 7.12
CA CYS A 611 17.74 20.54 8.07
C CYS A 611 18.35 19.57 9.09
N ALA A 612 17.81 18.35 9.25
CA ALA A 612 18.14 17.38 10.29
C ALA A 612 18.15 17.98 11.72
N PRO A 613 17.02 18.55 12.19
CA PRO A 613 16.94 19.17 13.51
C PRO A 613 17.08 18.11 14.62
N ASN A 614 17.75 18.48 15.71
CA ASN A 614 17.91 17.61 16.88
C ASN A 614 17.91 18.46 18.17
N LEU A 615 17.90 17.79 19.32
CA LEU A 615 17.89 18.40 20.63
C LEU A 615 18.81 17.60 21.55
N ALA A 616 19.60 18.31 22.35
CA ALA A 616 20.34 17.71 23.46
C ALA A 616 19.65 18.09 24.79
N TYR A 617 19.26 17.09 25.57
CA TYR A 617 18.88 17.25 26.97
C TYR A 617 20.13 17.55 27.80
N ASN A 618 20.10 18.61 28.61
CA ASN A 618 21.20 18.96 29.52
C ASN A 618 20.74 18.70 30.96
N TYR A 619 21.46 17.84 31.67
CA TYR A 619 21.07 17.39 33.01
C TYR A 619 21.61 18.35 34.09
N ALA A 620 21.14 18.20 35.32
CA ALA A 620 21.84 18.69 36.51
C ALA A 620 23.09 17.85 36.80
N ASP A 621 24.01 18.39 37.60
CA ASP A 621 25.26 17.72 38.01
C ASP A 621 25.05 16.37 38.73
N ASP A 622 23.85 16.12 39.27
CA ASP A 622 23.46 14.88 39.93
C ASP A 622 22.85 13.81 38.98
N GLY A 623 22.60 14.16 37.71
CA GLY A 623 21.94 13.31 36.72
C GLY A 623 20.44 13.06 36.97
N LYS A 624 19.83 13.64 38.01
CA LYS A 624 18.46 13.31 38.45
C LYS A 624 17.36 14.10 37.74
N SER A 625 17.72 15.18 37.05
CA SER A 625 16.77 16.03 36.33
C SER A 625 17.38 16.67 35.07
N ILE A 626 16.55 16.94 34.08
CA ILE A 626 16.87 17.77 32.90
C ILE A 626 16.56 19.22 33.28
N THR A 627 17.51 20.13 33.07
CA THR A 627 17.40 21.55 33.49
C THR A 627 17.31 22.52 32.31
N SER A 628 17.88 22.13 31.17
CA SER A 628 17.78 22.87 29.91
C SER A 628 17.85 21.91 28.72
N VAL A 629 17.53 22.42 27.53
CA VAL A 629 17.70 21.70 26.27
C VAL A 629 18.39 22.59 25.25
N THR A 630 19.26 22.02 24.41
CA THR A 630 19.95 22.75 23.33
C THR A 630 19.47 22.23 21.98
N VAL A 631 18.82 23.09 21.22
CA VAL A 631 18.25 22.81 19.88
C VAL A 631 19.33 23.05 18.82
N THR A 632 19.50 22.09 17.92
CA THR A 632 20.50 22.09 16.85
C THR A 632 19.89 21.67 15.52
N ALA A 633 20.63 21.90 14.44
CA ALA A 633 20.37 21.39 13.09
C ALA A 633 21.71 21.32 12.35
N THR A 634 21.72 20.83 11.11
CA THR A 634 22.89 20.92 10.22
C THR A 634 23.37 22.37 10.13
N SER A 635 24.65 22.60 10.43
CA SER A 635 25.27 23.95 10.55
C SER A 635 24.57 24.92 11.53
N ASN A 636 23.66 24.44 12.38
CA ASN A 636 22.73 25.24 13.18
C ASN A 636 21.96 26.29 12.37
N THR A 637 21.54 25.94 11.15
CA THR A 637 20.75 26.80 10.25
C THR A 637 19.54 26.05 9.74
N CYS A 638 18.38 26.70 9.70
CA CYS A 638 17.22 26.21 8.95
C CYS A 638 16.40 27.40 8.42
N SER A 639 15.87 27.30 7.21
CA SER A 639 15.01 28.34 6.61
C SER A 639 13.62 28.39 7.25
N VAL A 640 13.11 27.23 7.69
CA VAL A 640 11.89 27.09 8.48
C VAL A 640 12.20 27.00 9.98
N LYS A 641 11.21 27.28 10.83
CA LYS A 641 11.38 27.21 12.29
C LYS A 641 11.28 25.77 12.78
N VAL A 642 12.25 25.35 13.58
CA VAL A 642 12.25 24.02 14.21
C VAL A 642 11.22 23.99 15.34
N PRO A 643 10.18 23.14 15.28
CA PRO A 643 9.25 22.99 16.39
C PRO A 643 9.91 22.20 17.53
N VAL A 644 9.72 22.69 18.77
CA VAL A 644 10.18 22.00 19.98
C VAL A 644 9.04 22.01 20.99
N THR A 645 8.58 20.82 21.35
CA THR A 645 7.50 20.59 22.32
C THR A 645 8.07 20.49 23.74
N PHE A 646 7.42 21.15 24.71
CA PHE A 646 7.81 21.17 26.11
C PHE A 646 6.65 20.73 27.04
N PRO A 647 6.95 20.04 28.16
CA PRO A 647 5.95 19.62 29.15
C PRO A 647 5.58 20.75 30.14
N GLY A 648 6.20 21.92 30.01
CA GLY A 648 6.03 23.10 30.85
C GLY A 648 6.59 24.35 30.19
N THR A 649 6.76 25.44 30.93
CA THR A 649 7.37 26.67 30.40
C THR A 649 8.88 26.55 30.28
N ALA A 650 9.45 27.29 29.33
CA ALA A 650 10.90 27.46 29.15
C ALA A 650 11.25 28.91 28.77
N SER A 651 12.52 29.28 28.92
CA SER A 651 13.04 30.59 28.53
C SER A 651 14.33 30.46 27.72
N THR A 652 14.54 31.38 26.77
CA THR A 652 15.78 31.51 26.00
C THR A 652 16.12 32.98 25.80
N THR A 653 17.38 33.28 25.53
CA THR A 653 17.84 34.61 25.09
C THR A 653 17.82 34.77 23.57
N ALA A 654 17.58 33.69 22.81
CA ALA A 654 17.47 33.74 21.36
C ALA A 654 16.19 34.47 20.90
N THR A 655 16.28 35.20 19.79
CA THR A 655 15.20 35.99 19.21
C THR A 655 14.64 35.35 17.92
N GLY A 656 13.53 35.86 17.40
CA GLY A 656 12.89 35.37 16.16
C GLY A 656 12.03 34.12 16.31
N GLY A 657 12.20 33.34 17.39
CA GLY A 657 11.30 32.24 17.74
C GLY A 657 9.90 32.72 18.15
N THR A 658 8.90 31.83 18.07
CA THR A 658 7.50 32.09 18.42
C THR A 658 6.93 30.96 19.30
N GLN A 659 5.95 31.27 20.16
CA GLN A 659 5.30 30.29 21.05
C GLN A 659 3.90 29.94 20.56
N ASP A 660 3.49 28.70 20.79
CA ASP A 660 2.22 28.11 20.37
C ASP A 660 1.67 27.20 21.48
N LYS A 661 0.46 27.51 21.95
CA LYS A 661 -0.21 26.83 23.06
C LYS A 661 -1.72 26.94 22.85
N VAL A 662 -2.32 25.93 22.24
CA VAL A 662 -3.76 25.87 21.97
C VAL A 662 -4.41 24.86 22.91
N GLY A 663 -5.47 25.28 23.61
CA GLY A 663 -6.24 24.42 24.51
C GLY A 663 -5.37 23.63 25.50
N THR A 664 -5.44 22.31 25.40
CA THR A 664 -4.72 21.38 26.29
C THR A 664 -3.31 21.03 25.80
N GLU A 665 -2.95 21.32 24.54
CA GLU A 665 -1.71 20.87 23.90
C GLU A 665 -0.44 21.25 24.69
N PRO A 666 0.63 20.43 24.68
CA PRO A 666 1.91 20.85 25.25
C PRO A 666 2.42 22.15 24.58
N LEU A 667 3.27 22.89 25.27
CA LEU A 667 3.74 24.19 24.78
C LEU A 667 4.80 23.97 23.68
N ILE A 668 4.54 24.49 22.48
CA ILE A 668 5.44 24.40 21.33
C ILE A 668 6.19 25.72 21.17
N TYR A 669 7.50 25.64 21.06
CA TYR A 669 8.37 26.73 20.66
C TYR A 669 8.83 26.49 19.23
N TRP A 670 8.44 27.39 18.33
CA TRP A 670 8.90 27.44 16.96
C TRP A 670 10.24 28.19 16.96
N THR A 671 11.34 27.45 17.02
CA THR A 671 12.71 27.94 17.20
C THR A 671 13.34 28.33 15.87
N GLN A 672 13.86 29.56 15.77
CA GLN A 672 14.69 29.96 14.62
C GLN A 672 16.14 29.53 14.85
N LEU A 673 16.74 28.88 13.85
CA LEU A 673 18.17 28.56 13.83
C LEU A 673 18.86 29.35 12.71
N SER A 674 19.95 30.06 13.04
CA SER A 674 20.56 31.08 12.18
C SER A 674 22.10 31.14 12.31
N GLY A 675 22.73 29.98 12.37
CA GLY A 675 24.19 29.81 12.51
C GLY A 675 24.64 29.62 13.96
N SER A 676 23.71 29.41 14.90
CA SER A 676 24.00 29.14 16.32
C SER A 676 22.91 28.24 16.91
N ALA A 677 23.32 27.31 17.76
CA ALA A 677 22.40 26.47 18.52
C ALA A 677 21.61 27.31 19.54
N VAL A 678 20.37 26.92 19.83
CA VAL A 678 19.50 27.65 20.76
C VAL A 678 19.25 26.83 22.02
N THR A 679 19.71 27.33 23.17
CA THR A 679 19.43 26.71 24.47
C THR A 679 18.18 27.31 25.12
N TYR A 680 17.31 26.45 25.63
CA TYR A 680 16.14 26.77 26.43
C TYR A 680 16.32 26.25 27.86
N THR A 681 16.29 27.15 28.84
CA THR A 681 16.25 26.79 30.28
C THR A 681 14.82 26.48 30.68
N LEU A 682 14.59 25.35 31.35
CA LEU A 682 13.25 24.94 31.77
C LEU A 682 12.80 25.74 33.00
N GLY A 683 11.53 26.17 33.01
CA GLY A 683 10.92 26.88 34.13
C GLY A 683 10.71 25.99 35.37
N SER A 684 10.68 24.68 35.16
CA SER A 684 10.79 23.63 36.18
C SER A 684 11.59 22.47 35.60
N ALA A 685 12.54 21.93 36.36
CA ALA A 685 13.37 20.81 35.90
C ALA A 685 12.53 19.53 35.75
N VAL A 686 12.77 18.77 34.68
CA VAL A 686 12.04 17.52 34.38
C VAL A 686 12.73 16.35 35.06
N ALA A 687 12.01 15.63 35.92
CA ALA A 687 12.56 14.51 36.68
C ALA A 687 12.97 13.33 35.78
N VAL A 688 14.16 12.79 36.04
CA VAL A 688 14.72 11.63 35.34
C VAL A 688 14.46 10.36 36.17
N GLU A 689 14.73 10.43 37.47
CA GLU A 689 14.44 9.37 38.45
C GLU A 689 12.92 9.15 38.64
N ALA A 690 12.54 8.00 39.22
CA ALA A 690 11.16 7.71 39.53
C ALA A 690 10.69 8.47 40.79
N PHE A 691 9.51 9.09 40.73
CA PHE A 691 8.82 9.59 41.93
C PHE A 691 8.48 8.43 42.86
N SER A 692 9.14 8.33 44.02
CA SER A 692 8.89 7.30 45.04
C SER A 692 7.70 7.62 45.98
N SER A 693 6.79 8.49 45.54
CA SER A 693 5.79 9.14 46.41
C SER A 693 4.49 8.36 46.60
N PHE A 694 4.55 7.03 46.76
CA PHE A 694 3.36 6.21 47.07
C PHE A 694 3.56 5.07 48.08
N TYR A 695 4.65 5.08 48.86
CA TYR A 695 4.74 4.29 50.10
C TYR A 695 5.08 5.19 51.29
N ARG A 696 4.13 5.24 52.25
CA ARG A 696 4.34 5.74 53.62
C ARG A 696 4.49 4.50 54.52
N ASP A 697 5.69 3.96 54.57
CA ASP A 697 6.04 2.89 55.50
C ASP A 697 6.71 3.48 56.74
N ASP A 698 5.90 3.73 57.77
CA ASP A 698 6.38 3.68 59.14
C ASP A 698 6.54 2.20 59.57
N GLU A 699 7.47 1.94 60.49
CA GLU A 699 7.63 0.69 61.26
C GLU A 699 8.34 -0.56 60.65
N PHE A 700 9.64 -0.68 61.01
CA PHE A 700 10.26 -1.89 61.61
C PHE A 700 10.86 -3.01 60.69
N PRO A 701 11.81 -3.86 61.19
CA PRO A 701 13.16 -3.81 60.63
C PRO A 701 13.81 -5.13 60.13
N GLN A 702 15.04 -4.97 59.61
CA GLN A 702 15.98 -5.97 59.10
C GLN A 702 16.05 -7.33 59.82
N GLN A 703 16.23 -8.41 59.02
CA GLN A 703 17.12 -9.52 59.37
C GLN A 703 17.97 -9.99 58.17
N ASN A 704 19.28 -10.11 58.37
CA ASN A 704 20.22 -10.69 57.41
C ASN A 704 20.27 -12.23 57.49
N LYS A 705 20.43 -12.91 56.35
CA LYS A 705 21.07 -14.25 56.28
C LYS A 705 21.59 -14.59 54.88
N PHE A 706 22.91 -14.67 54.74
CA PHE A 706 23.59 -15.24 53.57
C PHE A 706 23.73 -16.77 53.72
N VAL A 707 23.67 -17.50 52.60
CA VAL A 707 24.17 -18.87 52.48
C VAL A 707 24.89 -19.03 51.13
N HIS A 708 26.11 -19.56 51.13
CA HIS A 708 26.85 -19.93 49.92
C HIS A 708 26.51 -21.36 49.48
N MET A 709 26.52 -21.60 48.16
CA MET A 709 26.80 -22.93 47.59
C MET A 709 27.77 -22.80 46.40
N THR A 710 28.59 -23.84 46.18
CA THR A 710 29.64 -23.89 45.14
C THR A 710 29.44 -25.09 44.19
N PRO A 711 29.95 -25.03 42.94
CA PRO A 711 29.50 -25.93 41.87
C PRO A 711 30.27 -27.28 41.78
N PRO A 712 29.64 -28.36 41.27
CA PRO A 712 30.30 -29.63 40.94
C PRO A 712 31.24 -29.55 39.72
N LYS A 713 32.13 -30.54 39.54
CA LYS A 713 33.13 -30.61 38.45
C LYS A 713 32.92 -31.83 37.52
N LYS A 714 33.40 -31.70 36.27
CA LYS A 714 33.33 -32.68 35.15
C LYS A 714 34.23 -33.92 35.32
N LYS A 715 33.99 -34.95 34.47
CA LYS A 715 34.90 -35.97 33.82
C LYS A 715 34.63 -37.46 34.17
N PRO A 716 35.11 -38.47 33.35
CA PRO A 716 35.45 -38.49 31.90
C PRO A 716 35.17 -39.82 31.09
N ARG A 717 35.05 -39.73 29.73
CA ARG A 717 35.67 -40.61 28.65
C ARG A 717 35.45 -42.16 28.66
N PHE A 718 35.61 -43.00 27.61
CA PHE A 718 35.85 -43.02 26.13
C PHE A 718 35.71 -44.53 25.67
N PRO A 719 36.19 -45.04 24.49
CA PRO A 719 36.05 -44.64 23.07
C PRO A 719 35.67 -45.84 22.13
N LEU A 720 35.51 -45.57 20.81
CA LEU A 720 35.87 -46.39 19.61
C LEU A 720 34.88 -46.08 18.45
N GLY A 721 35.30 -45.96 17.18
CA GLY A 721 36.66 -45.97 16.62
C GLY A 721 36.67 -45.56 15.14
N ASP A 722 37.82 -45.12 14.63
CA ASP A 722 37.98 -44.57 13.28
C ASP A 722 37.93 -45.62 12.16
N LEU A 723 37.64 -45.17 10.94
CA LEU A 723 38.40 -45.61 9.76
C LEU A 723 38.38 -44.53 8.67
N SER A 724 39.56 -43.97 8.37
CA SER A 724 39.75 -42.99 7.31
C SER A 724 40.38 -43.61 6.06
N ASN A 725 40.00 -43.12 4.87
CA ASN A 725 40.83 -42.18 4.12
C ASN A 725 40.23 -41.89 2.73
N ALA A 726 40.35 -40.66 2.28
CA ALA A 726 40.17 -40.31 0.87
C ALA A 726 41.51 -40.42 0.13
N ALA A 727 41.47 -40.86 -1.13
CA ALA A 727 42.21 -40.27 -2.26
C ALA A 727 42.01 -41.12 -3.54
N ALA A 728 42.19 -40.47 -4.70
CA ALA A 728 42.63 -41.04 -5.98
C ALA A 728 41.90 -42.31 -6.50
N ASN A 729 41.20 -42.30 -7.63
CA ASN A 729 41.35 -41.53 -8.88
C ASN A 729 40.14 -41.88 -9.81
N GLU A 730 39.91 -41.33 -11.01
CA GLU A 730 40.22 -40.06 -11.68
C GLU A 730 39.65 -40.17 -13.12
N VAL A 731 39.07 -39.08 -13.65
CA VAL A 731 38.77 -38.80 -15.08
C VAL A 731 38.48 -39.97 -16.05
N GLY A 732 37.19 -40.12 -16.39
CA GLY A 732 36.72 -39.99 -17.77
C GLY A 732 36.57 -41.24 -18.67
N ARG A 733 35.40 -41.35 -19.32
CA ARG A 733 35.25 -41.84 -20.70
C ARG A 733 33.87 -41.54 -21.31
N VAL A 734 33.91 -41.05 -22.56
CA VAL A 734 32.88 -41.16 -23.63
C VAL A 734 31.50 -40.52 -23.38
N ALA A 735 31.25 -39.45 -24.13
CA ALA A 735 29.92 -39.07 -24.61
C ALA A 735 29.69 -39.62 -26.03
N ARG A 736 28.43 -39.53 -26.52
CA ARG A 736 27.91 -39.79 -27.90
C ARG A 736 27.51 -41.24 -28.26
N THR A 737 26.19 -41.45 -28.33
CA THR A 737 25.39 -42.10 -29.41
C THR A 737 23.92 -41.84 -29.04
N LEU A 738 23.16 -40.96 -29.72
CA LEU A 738 22.47 -41.14 -31.01
C LEU A 738 21.39 -42.27 -30.96
N GLY A 739 20.14 -42.06 -31.37
CA GLY A 739 19.45 -40.83 -31.79
C GLY A 739 18.10 -41.11 -32.52
N LYS A 740 17.15 -40.16 -32.48
CA LYS A 740 15.93 -40.08 -33.34
C LYS A 740 15.54 -38.61 -33.55
N SER A 741 14.90 -38.28 -34.67
CA SER A 741 14.60 -36.91 -35.11
C SER A 741 13.12 -36.52 -34.97
N SER A 742 12.86 -35.24 -34.69
CA SER A 742 11.54 -34.66 -34.39
C SER A 742 10.62 -34.48 -35.60
N CYS A 743 11.12 -34.53 -36.83
CA CYS A 743 10.37 -34.15 -38.03
C CYS A 743 9.15 -35.05 -38.36
N LYS A 744 8.97 -36.20 -37.69
CA LYS A 744 7.85 -37.11 -37.99
C LYS A 744 6.54 -36.72 -37.28
N GLU A 745 6.61 -36.10 -36.12
CA GLU A 745 5.41 -35.62 -35.41
C GLU A 745 4.77 -34.39 -36.11
N PHE A 746 5.52 -33.77 -37.03
CA PHE A 746 5.06 -32.67 -37.89
C PHE A 746 4.34 -33.15 -39.17
N GLU A 747 4.50 -34.42 -39.56
CA GLU A 747 3.96 -34.99 -40.81
C GLU A 747 2.46 -35.33 -40.70
N ASP A 748 2.00 -35.72 -39.51
CA ASP A 748 0.60 -36.08 -39.24
C ASP A 748 -0.32 -34.86 -39.00
N ALA A 749 0.22 -33.62 -39.01
CA ALA A 749 -0.50 -32.42 -38.60
C ALA A 749 -1.28 -31.69 -39.72
N ILE A 750 -0.68 -31.50 -40.91
CA ILE A 750 -1.28 -30.66 -41.98
C ILE A 750 -0.95 -31.18 -43.39
N GLN A 751 -2.00 -31.40 -44.20
CA GLN A 751 -1.97 -31.13 -45.64
C GLN A 751 -3.37 -30.73 -46.16
N PRO A 752 -3.47 -29.83 -47.16
CA PRO A 752 -2.53 -28.76 -47.52
C PRO A 752 -3.21 -27.40 -47.74
N LEU A 753 -2.72 -26.35 -47.09
CA LEU A 753 -3.05 -24.96 -47.45
C LEU A 753 -2.11 -24.45 -48.55
N ALA A 754 -2.67 -23.84 -49.59
CA ALA A 754 -1.93 -23.00 -50.52
C ALA A 754 -1.83 -21.57 -49.95
N GLY A 755 -0.73 -20.87 -50.24
CA GLY A 755 -0.43 -19.53 -49.69
C GLY A 755 0.96 -19.44 -49.04
N VAL A 756 1.59 -20.58 -48.72
CA VAL A 756 3.02 -20.63 -48.39
C VAL A 756 3.85 -20.29 -49.62
N PRO A 757 4.80 -19.32 -49.55
CA PRO A 757 5.73 -19.05 -50.65
C PRO A 757 6.51 -20.31 -51.06
N GLU A 758 6.59 -20.57 -52.37
CA GLU A 758 7.05 -21.87 -52.91
C GLU A 758 8.49 -22.27 -52.49
N TRP A 759 9.29 -21.32 -52.00
CA TRP A 759 10.63 -21.58 -51.45
C TRP A 759 10.58 -22.24 -50.07
N LEU A 760 9.68 -21.81 -49.17
CA LEU A 760 9.61 -22.32 -47.79
C LEU A 760 9.19 -23.81 -47.76
N LEU A 761 8.32 -24.23 -48.69
CA LEU A 761 7.95 -25.64 -48.90
C LEU A 761 9.09 -26.51 -49.46
N LYS A 762 10.13 -25.91 -50.07
CA LYS A 762 11.30 -26.64 -50.61
C LYS A 762 12.38 -26.87 -49.57
N GLU A 763 12.53 -25.98 -48.59
CA GLU A 763 13.45 -26.15 -47.47
C GLU A 763 13.08 -27.37 -46.61
N CYS A 764 11.81 -27.47 -46.19
CA CYS A 764 11.32 -28.54 -45.31
C CYS A 764 11.39 -29.97 -45.91
N MET A 765 11.56 -30.12 -47.23
CA MET A 765 11.55 -31.42 -47.92
C MET A 765 12.92 -31.94 -48.36
N ARG A 766 14.04 -31.38 -47.83
CA ARG A 766 15.39 -31.93 -48.05
C ARG A 766 15.79 -32.94 -46.95
N PRO A 767 15.89 -34.25 -47.23
CA PRO A 767 16.26 -35.23 -46.22
C PRO A 767 17.76 -35.22 -45.90
N THR A 768 18.11 -35.27 -44.62
CA THR A 768 19.49 -35.43 -44.13
C THR A 768 19.91 -36.91 -44.12
N LYS A 769 21.15 -37.20 -44.57
CA LYS A 769 21.82 -38.49 -44.34
C LYS A 769 22.76 -38.37 -43.14
N GLY A 770 22.83 -39.42 -42.32
CA GLY A 770 23.74 -39.50 -41.17
C GLY A 770 24.93 -40.44 -41.41
N ASP A 771 26.06 -40.05 -40.81
CA ASP A 771 27.23 -40.81 -40.33
C ASP A 771 27.72 -42.08 -41.06
N ASP A 772 29.00 -42.10 -41.46
CA ASP A 772 29.92 -43.17 -40.99
C ASP A 772 31.44 -42.85 -41.09
N ILE A 773 32.20 -43.40 -40.13
CA ILE A 773 33.64 -43.80 -40.18
C ILE A 773 34.80 -42.78 -40.36
N PHE A 774 35.76 -42.82 -39.41
CA PHE A 774 37.15 -42.30 -39.46
C PHE A 774 38.12 -43.29 -40.17
N PRO A 775 39.35 -42.91 -40.59
CA PRO A 775 39.85 -41.63 -41.09
C PRO A 775 40.80 -41.76 -42.33
N LYS A 776 41.34 -40.60 -42.77
CA LYS A 776 42.54 -40.36 -43.63
C LYS A 776 42.43 -40.35 -45.17
N ASN A 777 43.16 -39.36 -45.72
CA ASN A 777 43.68 -39.16 -47.08
C ASN A 777 42.70 -38.69 -48.18
N ASP A 778 42.86 -37.41 -48.53
CA ASP A 778 42.89 -36.77 -49.86
C ASP A 778 41.93 -37.20 -51.01
N ALA A 779 41.25 -36.17 -51.56
CA ALA A 779 40.63 -36.02 -52.90
C ALA A 779 39.18 -36.50 -53.18
N ASP A 780 38.34 -35.51 -53.55
CA ASP A 780 37.35 -35.45 -54.64
C ASP A 780 36.02 -36.29 -54.71
N GLN A 781 34.91 -35.52 -54.82
CA GLN A 781 33.63 -35.72 -55.57
C GLN A 781 32.46 -36.67 -55.12
N GLU A 782 31.29 -36.03 -54.90
CA GLU A 782 29.87 -36.36 -55.28
C GLU A 782 29.24 -37.80 -55.11
N SER A 783 28.14 -37.96 -54.34
CA SER A 783 27.26 -39.17 -54.36
C SER A 783 25.81 -38.94 -53.82
N VAL A 784 24.84 -39.83 -54.14
CA VAL A 784 23.37 -39.54 -54.18
C VAL A 784 22.43 -40.78 -53.89
N THR A 785 21.12 -40.58 -53.59
CA THR A 785 19.98 -41.59 -53.56
C THR A 785 19.99 -42.77 -52.52
N MET A 786 19.06 -43.77 -52.48
CA MET A 786 17.57 -43.81 -52.16
C MET A 786 17.06 -45.28 -51.90
N GLU A 787 15.76 -45.49 -51.56
CA GLU A 787 14.91 -46.75 -51.48
C GLU A 787 14.94 -47.72 -50.24
N GLY A 788 13.82 -48.48 -49.96
CA GLY A 788 13.64 -49.31 -48.71
C GLY A 788 12.52 -50.41 -48.60
N ARG A 789 11.21 -50.07 -48.42
CA ARG A 789 9.95 -50.91 -48.52
C ARG A 789 9.40 -51.86 -47.37
N ARG A 790 8.11 -51.62 -46.94
CA ARG A 790 7.00 -52.58 -46.51
C ARG A 790 7.04 -53.19 -45.03
N VAL A 791 6.11 -53.93 -44.36
CA VAL A 791 4.93 -54.86 -44.64
C VAL A 791 3.87 -55.07 -43.46
N SER A 792 2.54 -55.13 -43.75
CA SER A 792 1.35 -55.91 -43.16
C SER A 792 0.73 -55.87 -41.72
N LEU A 793 -0.50 -55.28 -41.60
CA LEU A 793 -1.86 -55.77 -41.14
C LEU A 793 -2.16 -56.85 -40.04
N LYS A 794 -3.17 -56.59 -39.15
CA LYS A 794 -4.39 -57.41 -38.73
C LYS A 794 -5.12 -56.84 -37.46
N SER A 795 -6.20 -57.44 -36.90
CA SER A 795 -7.66 -57.18 -37.19
C SER A 795 -8.67 -57.87 -36.20
N ALA A 796 -9.76 -57.18 -35.77
CA ALA A 796 -11.05 -57.67 -35.18
C ALA A 796 -11.04 -58.31 -33.73
N ASP A 797 -12.14 -58.52 -32.94
CA ASP A 797 -13.62 -58.35 -33.09
C ASP A 797 -14.43 -58.44 -31.72
N ILE A 798 -15.74 -58.08 -31.67
CA ILE A 798 -16.84 -58.45 -30.68
C ILE A 798 -16.74 -57.91 -29.20
N GLY A 799 -17.79 -57.61 -28.38
CA GLY A 799 -19.27 -57.46 -28.53
C GLY A 799 -20.09 -57.58 -27.19
N GLU A 800 -21.35 -57.06 -27.13
CA GLU A 800 -22.47 -57.31 -26.13
C GLU A 800 -22.27 -56.90 -24.63
N GLU A 801 -23.24 -56.66 -23.71
CA GLU A 801 -24.75 -56.56 -23.65
C GLU A 801 -25.24 -55.78 -22.38
N ASP A 802 -26.43 -55.13 -22.40
CA ASP A 802 -27.60 -55.12 -21.46
C ASP A 802 -27.52 -55.15 -19.88
N VAL A 803 -28.51 -54.76 -19.02
CA VAL A 803 -29.74 -53.89 -19.04
C VAL A 803 -30.39 -53.75 -17.60
N HIS A 804 -31.37 -52.84 -17.39
CA HIS A 804 -32.29 -52.61 -16.22
C HIS A 804 -31.69 -52.15 -14.85
N GLU A 805 -32.33 -51.40 -13.91
CA GLU A 805 -33.66 -50.74 -13.68
C GLU A 805 -34.44 -51.23 -12.40
N GLU A 806 -35.36 -50.37 -11.90
CA GLU A 806 -36.40 -50.51 -10.84
C GLU A 806 -36.15 -50.02 -9.38
N ASP A 807 -37.11 -49.19 -8.92
CA ASP A 807 -37.76 -48.99 -7.60
C ASP A 807 -36.99 -48.84 -6.24
N GLY A 808 -37.52 -48.09 -5.26
CA GLY A 808 -38.73 -47.24 -5.24
C GLY A 808 -39.34 -46.98 -3.83
N SER A 809 -40.30 -46.03 -3.74
CA SER A 809 -41.21 -45.75 -2.60
C SER A 809 -40.62 -45.12 -1.30
N ALA A 810 -41.35 -44.39 -0.43
CA ALA A 810 -42.59 -43.58 -0.55
C ALA A 810 -42.90 -42.78 0.76
N ALA A 811 -43.82 -41.79 0.67
CA ALA A 811 -44.78 -41.35 1.73
C ALA A 811 -44.26 -40.52 2.94
N THR A 812 -44.99 -39.57 3.60
CA THR A 812 -46.35 -38.99 3.41
C THR A 812 -46.63 -37.75 4.30
N LEU A 813 -47.54 -36.84 3.85
CA LEU A 813 -48.40 -35.89 4.65
C LEU A 813 -47.66 -34.78 5.47
N GLN A 814 -48.16 -33.56 5.75
CA GLN A 814 -49.37 -32.74 5.47
C GLN A 814 -49.00 -31.24 5.79
N SER A 815 -49.78 -30.13 5.80
CA SER A 815 -51.19 -29.67 5.57
C SER A 815 -51.20 -28.11 5.70
N SER A 816 -52.10 -27.28 5.15
CA SER A 816 -53.18 -27.41 4.14
C SER A 816 -53.85 -26.05 3.78
N GLU A 817 -53.94 -25.73 2.48
CA GLU A 817 -55.07 -25.04 1.80
C GLU A 817 -55.36 -23.51 1.89
N HIS A 818 -56.04 -23.04 0.82
CA HIS A 818 -56.81 -21.81 0.55
C HIS A 818 -56.11 -20.67 -0.25
N ALA A 819 -56.72 -20.04 -1.27
CA ALA A 819 -57.87 -20.42 -2.14
C ALA A 819 -58.03 -19.48 -3.38
N ALA A 820 -58.17 -20.04 -4.60
CA ALA A 820 -59.03 -19.65 -5.77
C ALA A 820 -59.06 -18.16 -6.30
N ILE A 821 -59.59 -17.76 -7.47
CA ILE A 821 -60.51 -18.31 -8.52
C ILE A 821 -60.02 -17.92 -9.96
N ALA A 822 -60.44 -18.72 -10.95
CA ALA A 822 -60.23 -18.71 -12.42
C ALA A 822 -60.45 -17.44 -13.29
N GLY A 823 -60.06 -17.54 -14.58
CA GLY A 823 -60.43 -16.67 -15.72
C GLY A 823 -59.32 -16.60 -16.79
N ASP A 824 -59.09 -17.56 -17.70
CA ASP A 824 -59.92 -18.12 -18.81
C ASP A 824 -59.67 -17.42 -20.19
N MET A 825 -59.93 -18.16 -21.27
CA MET A 825 -59.83 -17.84 -22.71
C MET A 825 -58.47 -18.01 -23.43
N SER A 826 -58.56 -18.64 -24.60
CA SER A 826 -57.54 -19.02 -25.60
C SER A 826 -58.20 -18.88 -26.99
N PRO A 827 -57.75 -19.49 -28.13
CA PRO A 827 -56.49 -20.12 -28.53
C PRO A 827 -56.03 -19.60 -29.93
N SER A 828 -55.51 -20.50 -30.78
CA SER A 828 -55.37 -20.44 -32.26
C SER A 828 -54.23 -19.59 -32.82
N GLU A 829 -53.59 -19.89 -33.96
CA GLU A 829 -53.27 -21.12 -34.72
C GLU A 829 -52.59 -20.63 -36.03
N ASP A 830 -51.46 -21.18 -36.45
CA ASP A 830 -51.38 -21.94 -37.72
C ASP A 830 -49.96 -22.40 -38.08
N TRP A 831 -49.87 -23.61 -38.63
CA TRP A 831 -48.72 -24.18 -39.34
C TRP A 831 -49.27 -25.03 -40.50
N PRO A 832 -48.69 -24.93 -41.71
CA PRO A 832 -48.52 -26.15 -42.49
C PRO A 832 -47.16 -26.27 -43.15
N ALA A 833 -46.58 -27.47 -43.07
CA ALA A 833 -45.31 -27.84 -43.69
C ALA A 833 -45.49 -28.59 -45.03
N ARG A 834 -44.41 -28.70 -45.83
CA ARG A 834 -43.86 -29.95 -46.44
C ARG A 834 -42.95 -29.66 -47.65
N GLY A 835 -41.93 -30.49 -47.85
CA GLY A 835 -41.10 -30.48 -49.07
C GLY A 835 -39.86 -31.38 -49.03
N TYR A 836 -40.03 -32.70 -49.12
CA TYR A 836 -38.92 -33.68 -49.17
C TYR A 836 -38.61 -34.08 -50.62
N HIS A 837 -37.34 -34.11 -51.02
CA HIS A 837 -36.81 -34.94 -52.13
C HIS A 837 -35.26 -34.94 -52.12
N GLY A 838 -34.63 -35.87 -52.84
CA GLY A 838 -33.17 -35.92 -53.03
C GLY A 838 -32.75 -36.98 -54.06
N VAL A 839 -31.47 -37.41 -53.96
CA VAL A 839 -30.84 -38.58 -54.63
C VAL A 839 -30.16 -38.37 -56.02
N TRP A 840 -28.83 -38.18 -55.95
CA TRP A 840 -27.74 -38.73 -56.80
C TRP A 840 -27.31 -38.16 -58.19
N GLN A 841 -25.96 -38.11 -58.31
CA GLN A 841 -25.07 -38.37 -59.48
C GLN A 841 -24.65 -37.29 -60.54
N SER A 842 -23.46 -36.72 -60.26
CA SER A 842 -22.23 -36.70 -61.10
C SER A 842 -22.05 -35.86 -62.39
N SER A 843 -20.82 -35.31 -62.48
CA SER A 843 -19.93 -35.04 -63.64
C SER A 843 -19.74 -33.61 -64.18
N GLU A 844 -18.57 -33.05 -63.80
CA GLU A 844 -17.62 -32.19 -64.53
C GLU A 844 -17.97 -30.76 -65.06
N ARG A 845 -17.32 -29.79 -64.38
CA ARG A 845 -16.54 -28.66 -64.92
C ARG A 845 -17.19 -27.64 -65.87
N ALA A 846 -17.52 -26.48 -65.28
CA ALA A 846 -17.16 -25.17 -65.83
C ALA A 846 -16.57 -24.31 -64.69
N SER A 847 -15.63 -23.41 -65.00
CA SER A 847 -14.85 -22.65 -64.00
C SER A 847 -15.45 -21.29 -63.67
N VAL A 848 -15.59 -20.99 -62.38
CA VAL A 848 -15.60 -19.61 -61.85
C VAL A 848 -14.54 -19.57 -60.74
N VAL A 849 -13.64 -18.59 -60.81
CA VAL A 849 -12.69 -18.29 -59.73
C VAL A 849 -13.28 -17.19 -58.86
N VAL A 850 -13.26 -17.39 -57.56
CA VAL A 850 -13.43 -16.36 -56.53
C VAL A 850 -12.17 -16.46 -55.65
N ASN A 851 -11.61 -15.32 -55.24
CA ASN A 851 -10.28 -15.28 -54.62
C ASN A 851 -10.38 -15.45 -53.09
N ASP A 852 -9.81 -16.53 -52.54
CA ASP A 852 -9.76 -16.77 -51.09
C ASP A 852 -8.67 -15.97 -50.34
N GLU A 853 -7.71 -15.37 -51.05
CA GLU A 853 -6.59 -14.64 -50.44
C GLU A 853 -7.04 -13.42 -49.60
N GLU A 854 -8.13 -12.75 -49.98
CA GLU A 854 -8.58 -11.50 -49.34
C GLU A 854 -9.35 -11.70 -48.01
N ASP A 855 -9.70 -12.94 -47.67
CA ASP A 855 -10.37 -13.31 -46.42
C ASP A 855 -9.36 -13.92 -45.42
N LEU A 856 -8.35 -14.65 -45.90
CA LEU A 856 -7.29 -15.20 -45.04
C LEU A 856 -6.39 -14.08 -44.43
N ALA A 857 -6.07 -13.04 -45.20
CA ALA A 857 -5.31 -11.89 -44.68
C ALA A 857 -6.04 -11.16 -43.54
N LYS A 858 -7.37 -10.99 -43.66
CA LYS A 858 -8.22 -10.39 -42.61
C LYS A 858 -8.31 -11.27 -41.37
N LYS A 859 -8.34 -12.60 -41.55
CA LYS A 859 -8.33 -13.58 -40.44
C LYS A 859 -6.98 -13.66 -39.72
N LEU A 860 -5.86 -13.45 -40.41
CA LEU A 860 -4.53 -13.32 -39.78
C LEU A 860 -4.37 -11.99 -39.01
N GLN A 861 -4.92 -10.88 -39.53
CA GLN A 861 -4.99 -9.61 -38.79
C GLN A 861 -5.91 -9.67 -37.55
N ALA A 862 -6.83 -10.62 -37.50
CA ALA A 862 -7.72 -10.86 -36.36
C ALA A 862 -7.12 -11.81 -35.29
N LEU A 863 -5.91 -12.35 -35.49
CA LEU A 863 -5.21 -13.11 -34.44
C LEU A 863 -4.62 -12.15 -33.39
N PRO A 864 -4.76 -12.46 -32.07
CA PRO A 864 -4.06 -11.72 -31.04
C PRO A 864 -2.55 -11.69 -31.26
N ALA A 865 -1.92 -10.54 -31.00
CA ALA A 865 -0.51 -10.32 -31.30
C ALA A 865 0.45 -11.30 -30.58
N HIS A 866 0.06 -11.85 -29.42
CA HIS A 866 0.82 -12.89 -28.73
C HIS A 866 0.88 -14.22 -29.51
N THR A 867 -0.24 -14.63 -30.14
CA THR A 867 -0.32 -15.85 -30.96
C THR A 867 0.53 -15.71 -32.21
N LEU A 868 0.48 -14.55 -32.87
CA LEU A 868 1.31 -14.27 -34.04
C LEU A 868 2.80 -14.21 -33.67
N ARG A 869 3.16 -13.62 -32.52
CA ARG A 869 4.52 -13.63 -31.98
C ARG A 869 5.03 -15.05 -31.74
N SER A 870 4.28 -15.93 -31.07
CA SER A 870 4.73 -17.29 -30.76
C SER A 870 5.14 -18.06 -32.00
N ILE A 871 4.32 -18.01 -33.06
CA ILE A 871 4.58 -18.71 -34.33
C ILE A 871 5.85 -18.20 -35.01
N ILE A 872 6.10 -16.88 -34.97
CA ILE A 872 7.34 -16.28 -35.50
C ILE A 872 8.55 -16.66 -34.63
N TYR A 873 8.38 -16.69 -33.30
CA TYR A 873 9.44 -17.05 -32.36
C TYR A 873 9.88 -18.51 -32.51
N ASP A 874 8.95 -19.45 -32.60
CA ASP A 874 9.26 -20.89 -32.78
C ASP A 874 9.99 -21.16 -34.11
N LEU A 875 9.65 -20.43 -35.18
CA LEU A 875 10.37 -20.49 -36.46
C LEU A 875 11.76 -19.85 -36.38
N ALA A 876 11.90 -18.72 -35.70
CA ALA A 876 13.20 -18.04 -35.53
C ALA A 876 14.17 -18.83 -34.63
N VAL A 877 13.68 -19.43 -33.54
CA VAL A 877 14.47 -20.25 -32.60
C VAL A 877 14.91 -21.59 -33.21
N THR A 878 14.28 -22.03 -34.30
CA THR A 878 14.65 -23.26 -35.01
C THR A 878 15.53 -23.04 -36.25
N ASP A 879 15.65 -21.82 -36.80
CA ASP A 879 16.63 -21.50 -37.84
C ASP A 879 18.07 -21.48 -37.27
N LYS A 880 18.90 -22.41 -37.73
CA LYS A 880 20.33 -22.53 -37.36
C LYS A 880 21.29 -21.96 -38.41
N THR A 881 20.76 -21.24 -39.40
CA THR A 881 21.51 -20.63 -40.51
C THR A 881 21.48 -19.10 -40.48
N GLY A 882 20.44 -18.48 -39.92
CA GLY A 882 20.28 -17.03 -39.84
C GLY A 882 19.76 -16.38 -41.12
N GLU A 883 19.41 -17.18 -42.13
CA GLU A 883 18.87 -16.68 -43.39
C GLU A 883 17.43 -16.15 -43.21
N LEU A 884 16.65 -16.70 -42.28
CA LEU A 884 15.30 -16.21 -41.98
C LEU A 884 15.33 -14.80 -41.38
N GLY A 885 16.24 -14.54 -40.44
CA GLY A 885 16.43 -13.22 -39.84
C GLY A 885 16.87 -12.16 -40.86
N THR A 886 17.70 -12.57 -41.84
CA THR A 886 18.15 -11.69 -42.93
C THR A 886 17.00 -11.28 -43.83
N ARG A 887 16.15 -12.24 -44.27
CA ARG A 887 15.00 -11.95 -45.15
C ARG A 887 13.86 -11.23 -44.43
N LEU A 888 13.72 -11.38 -43.12
CA LEU A 888 12.78 -10.57 -42.32
C LEU A 888 13.20 -9.09 -42.29
N ALA A 889 14.50 -8.80 -42.18
CA ALA A 889 15.01 -7.42 -42.28
C ALA A 889 14.84 -6.82 -43.69
N GLU A 890 14.94 -7.62 -44.75
CA GLU A 890 14.62 -7.17 -46.12
C GLU A 890 13.12 -6.84 -46.29
N ALA A 891 12.22 -7.65 -45.73
CA ALA A 891 10.77 -7.42 -45.80
C ALA A 891 10.27 -6.22 -44.96
N ASP A 892 10.95 -5.91 -43.85
CA ASP A 892 10.72 -4.71 -43.04
C ASP A 892 11.18 -3.43 -43.78
N ALA A 893 12.34 -3.49 -44.46
CA ALA A 893 12.87 -2.39 -45.26
C ALA A 893 11.96 -1.99 -46.44
N ASP A 894 11.29 -2.97 -47.07
CA ASP A 894 10.29 -2.76 -48.12
C ASP A 894 8.86 -2.45 -47.59
N GLN A 895 8.68 -2.29 -46.27
CA GLN A 895 7.42 -1.97 -45.58
C GLN A 895 6.28 -3.00 -45.77
N TYR A 896 6.59 -4.26 -46.06
CA TYR A 896 5.57 -5.31 -46.23
C TYR A 896 5.01 -5.88 -44.91
N VAL A 897 5.58 -5.49 -43.76
CA VAL A 897 5.08 -5.81 -42.41
C VAL A 897 5.02 -4.52 -41.58
N PRO A 898 3.96 -4.26 -40.80
CA PRO A 898 3.93 -3.11 -39.89
C PRO A 898 4.96 -3.26 -38.75
N SER A 899 5.76 -2.22 -38.53
CA SER A 899 6.81 -2.15 -37.49
C SER A 899 6.30 -2.25 -36.04
N ALA A 900 4.98 -2.35 -35.83
CA ALA A 900 4.38 -2.71 -34.54
C ALA A 900 4.56 -4.20 -34.17
N VAL A 901 4.87 -5.08 -35.14
CA VAL A 901 5.10 -6.52 -34.89
C VAL A 901 6.45 -6.73 -34.18
N PHE A 902 7.48 -6.01 -34.61
CA PHE A 902 8.85 -6.12 -34.10
C PHE A 902 9.20 -4.93 -33.18
N GLY A 903 9.07 -5.13 -31.86
CA GLY A 903 9.62 -4.20 -30.88
C GLY A 903 11.14 -4.06 -31.05
N TYR A 904 11.66 -2.84 -30.93
CA TYR A 904 12.98 -2.47 -31.47
C TYR A 904 14.18 -3.12 -30.76
N GLN A 905 15.09 -3.65 -31.59
CA GLN A 905 16.55 -3.77 -31.45
C GLN A 905 17.16 -4.54 -30.26
N TYR A 906 17.94 -5.57 -30.61
CA TYR A 906 18.86 -6.29 -29.73
C TYR A 906 20.26 -5.64 -29.64
N CYS A 907 21.03 -6.06 -28.64
CA CYS A 907 22.33 -5.52 -28.24
C CYS A 907 23.41 -5.46 -29.34
N SER A 908 24.27 -4.42 -29.27
CA SER A 908 25.59 -4.46 -29.91
C SER A 908 26.62 -5.12 -28.98
N ALA A 909 27.69 -5.67 -29.56
CA ALA A 909 28.73 -6.37 -28.80
C ALA A 909 29.64 -5.44 -27.95
N GLU A 910 29.46 -4.12 -28.03
CA GLU A 910 30.30 -3.13 -27.35
C GLU A 910 29.84 -2.88 -25.90
N SER A 911 28.54 -3.04 -25.62
CA SER A 911 27.94 -2.97 -24.28
C SER A 911 28.48 -4.03 -23.30
N ILE A 912 28.98 -5.15 -23.83
CA ILE A 912 29.43 -6.32 -23.06
C ILE A 912 30.81 -6.08 -22.41
N LEU A 913 31.61 -5.16 -22.95
CA LEU A 913 33.01 -4.96 -22.54
C LEU A 913 33.21 -3.88 -21.46
N THR A 914 32.16 -3.13 -21.09
CA THR A 914 32.24 -2.07 -20.06
C THR A 914 31.69 -2.46 -18.69
N MET A 915 31.14 -3.67 -18.54
CA MET A 915 30.58 -4.18 -17.27
C MET A 915 31.44 -5.28 -16.59
N LEU A 916 32.70 -5.45 -17.02
CA LEU A 916 33.60 -6.50 -16.51
C LEU A 916 34.87 -5.88 -15.86
N ASP A 917 34.72 -5.34 -14.66
CA ASP A 917 35.82 -5.17 -13.69
C ASP A 917 35.28 -5.47 -12.27
N PRO A 918 35.80 -6.48 -11.53
CA PRO A 918 35.10 -7.01 -10.35
C PRO A 918 35.76 -6.68 -9.00
N GLU A 919 35.00 -6.14 -8.04
CA GLU A 919 35.29 -6.33 -6.60
C GLU A 919 34.04 -6.13 -5.71
N THR A 920 33.92 -7.01 -4.69
CA THR A 920 32.93 -7.06 -3.58
C THR A 920 31.42 -7.21 -3.94
N HIS A 921 30.58 -7.95 -3.22
CA HIS A 921 30.70 -8.66 -1.92
C HIS A 921 30.25 -10.15 -2.02
N HIS A 922 30.52 -10.96 -1.00
CA HIS A 922 30.28 -12.42 -1.02
C HIS A 922 29.52 -12.93 0.22
N ASN A 923 28.69 -12.09 0.86
CA ASN A 923 28.05 -12.41 2.15
C ASN A 923 26.54 -12.67 2.08
N ASP A 924 25.86 -12.33 0.99
CA ASP A 924 24.39 -12.25 0.97
C ASP A 924 23.70 -13.60 0.65
N VAL A 925 24.46 -14.60 0.20
CA VAL A 925 23.94 -15.92 -0.23
C VAL A 925 23.60 -16.85 0.95
N GLU A 926 24.38 -16.84 2.04
CA GLU A 926 24.11 -17.71 3.20
C GLU A 926 22.81 -17.33 3.95
N ASN A 927 22.44 -16.05 3.95
CA ASN A 927 21.20 -15.56 4.56
C ASN A 927 19.94 -16.09 3.84
N ALA A 928 19.96 -16.13 2.50
CA ALA A 928 18.83 -16.63 1.71
C ALA A 928 18.56 -18.12 1.98
N GLN A 929 19.61 -18.90 2.22
CA GLN A 929 19.47 -20.34 2.52
C GLN A 929 18.85 -20.57 3.91
N HIS A 930 19.22 -19.79 4.92
CA HIS A 930 18.62 -19.86 6.26
C HIS A 930 17.12 -19.51 6.27
N MET A 931 16.72 -18.43 5.58
CA MET A 931 15.31 -18.04 5.50
C MET A 931 14.41 -19.10 4.85
N ILE A 932 14.96 -19.93 3.95
CA ILE A 932 14.22 -21.03 3.32
C ILE A 932 14.04 -22.21 4.29
N GLU A 933 14.99 -22.47 5.19
CA GLU A 933 14.86 -23.55 6.19
C GLU A 933 13.82 -23.22 7.28
N GLU A 934 13.73 -21.96 7.76
CA GLU A 934 12.64 -21.55 8.69
C GLU A 934 11.25 -21.72 8.05
N ILE A 935 11.06 -21.26 6.82
CA ILE A 935 9.76 -21.35 6.12
C ILE A 935 9.31 -22.80 5.91
N LEU A 936 10.25 -23.73 5.67
CA LEU A 936 9.96 -25.16 5.56
C LEU A 936 9.62 -25.80 6.91
N LEU A 937 10.14 -25.29 8.03
CA LEU A 937 9.85 -25.78 9.38
C LEU A 937 8.46 -25.33 9.86
N ASP A 938 8.07 -24.07 9.65
CA ASP A 938 6.73 -23.58 10.03
C ASP A 938 5.62 -24.31 9.24
N ILE A 939 5.79 -24.49 7.93
CA ILE A 939 4.83 -25.22 7.08
C ILE A 939 4.70 -26.69 7.51
N ALA A 940 5.79 -27.32 7.99
CA ALA A 940 5.73 -28.65 8.57
C ALA A 940 4.98 -28.68 9.93
N GLY A 941 5.12 -27.62 10.73
CA GLY A 941 4.51 -27.50 12.06
C GLY A 941 2.98 -27.41 12.07
N GLU A 942 2.37 -26.71 11.12
CA GLU A 942 0.91 -26.48 11.12
C GLU A 942 0.07 -27.69 10.66
N THR A 943 0.69 -28.71 10.02
CA THR A 943 -0.04 -29.78 9.32
C THR A 943 -0.60 -30.91 10.22
N SER A 944 -1.39 -30.55 11.24
CA SER A 944 -1.98 -31.50 12.20
C SER A 944 -3.48 -31.30 12.50
N THR A 945 -4.34 -31.20 11.48
CA THR A 945 -5.76 -31.64 11.58
C THR A 945 -6.29 -32.16 10.23
N THR A 946 -7.37 -32.94 10.27
CA THR A 946 -7.81 -33.79 9.16
C THR A 946 -8.64 -33.07 8.09
N SER A 947 -7.98 -32.50 7.07
CA SER A 947 -8.57 -32.20 5.76
C SER A 947 -7.50 -32.16 4.67
N PRO A 948 -7.73 -32.69 3.45
CA PRO A 948 -6.74 -32.64 2.36
C PRO A 948 -6.72 -31.30 1.61
N TYR A 949 -7.71 -30.42 1.82
CA TYR A 949 -7.83 -29.15 1.10
C TYR A 949 -6.86 -28.04 1.56
N PRO A 950 -6.58 -27.84 2.87
CA PRO A 950 -5.66 -26.81 3.33
C PRO A 950 -4.24 -27.00 2.79
N THR A 951 -3.70 -28.22 2.85
CA THR A 951 -2.29 -28.49 2.52
C THR A 951 -1.93 -28.15 1.07
N LYS A 952 -2.79 -28.49 0.10
CA LYS A 952 -2.58 -28.11 -1.31
C LYS A 952 -2.64 -26.61 -1.52
N ARG A 953 -3.59 -25.93 -0.87
CA ARG A 953 -3.80 -24.48 -1.00
C ARG A 953 -2.67 -23.69 -0.34
N ALA A 954 -2.20 -24.16 0.82
CA ALA A 954 -1.02 -23.64 1.51
C ALA A 954 0.26 -23.86 0.69
N ALA A 955 0.47 -25.06 0.14
CA ALA A 955 1.61 -25.34 -0.76
C ALA A 955 1.61 -24.42 -1.99
N LEU A 956 0.45 -24.21 -2.63
CA LEU A 956 0.34 -23.30 -3.78
C LEU A 956 0.62 -21.84 -3.40
N VAL A 957 0.09 -21.36 -2.26
CA VAL A 957 0.38 -20.01 -1.74
C VAL A 957 1.84 -19.85 -1.34
N ALA A 958 2.47 -20.88 -0.76
CA ALA A 958 3.87 -20.89 -0.41
C ALA A 958 4.76 -20.85 -1.66
N ILE A 959 4.52 -21.70 -2.66
CA ILE A 959 5.26 -21.69 -3.94
C ILE A 959 5.09 -20.35 -4.65
N LEU A 960 3.88 -19.78 -4.70
CA LEU A 960 3.66 -18.46 -5.31
C LEU A 960 4.33 -17.31 -4.54
N ARG A 961 4.41 -17.38 -3.21
CA ARG A 961 5.20 -16.41 -2.41
C ARG A 961 6.70 -16.58 -2.62
N VAL A 962 7.21 -17.81 -2.67
CA VAL A 962 8.62 -18.10 -2.98
C VAL A 962 8.98 -17.59 -4.37
N PHE A 963 8.17 -17.85 -5.40
CA PHE A 963 8.37 -17.28 -6.74
C PHE A 963 8.34 -15.74 -6.74
N ALA A 964 7.38 -15.12 -6.03
CA ALA A 964 7.30 -13.67 -5.93
C ALA A 964 8.50 -13.03 -5.21
N SER A 965 9.11 -13.72 -4.24
CA SER A 965 10.34 -13.28 -3.56
C SER A 965 11.61 -13.54 -4.35
N VAL A 966 11.72 -14.69 -5.03
CA VAL A 966 12.92 -15.10 -5.77
C VAL A 966 13.08 -14.36 -7.09
N PHE A 967 11.98 -14.12 -7.82
CA PHE A 967 12.01 -13.42 -9.12
C PHE A 967 11.55 -11.96 -9.02
N GLY A 968 10.93 -11.55 -7.91
CA GLY A 968 10.80 -10.16 -7.44
C GLY A 968 10.10 -9.15 -8.34
N PHE A 969 8.80 -8.91 -8.08
CA PHE A 969 7.99 -7.85 -8.69
C PHE A 969 8.47 -6.38 -8.42
N HIS A 970 9.61 -6.19 -7.77
CA HIS A 970 10.19 -4.88 -7.41
C HIS A 970 11.67 -4.72 -7.78
N GLY A 971 12.11 -5.35 -8.88
CA GLY A 971 13.41 -5.08 -9.53
C GLY A 971 14.64 -5.74 -8.88
N GLU A 972 14.69 -5.87 -7.56
CA GLU A 972 15.81 -6.53 -6.86
C GLU A 972 15.87 -8.06 -7.10
N GLY A 973 14.72 -8.71 -7.36
CA GLY A 973 14.64 -10.17 -7.54
C GLY A 973 15.42 -10.70 -8.74
N ASN A 974 15.62 -9.89 -9.78
CA ASN A 974 16.52 -10.24 -10.88
C ASN A 974 17.91 -10.64 -10.35
N ARG A 975 18.43 -9.94 -9.32
CA ARG A 975 19.73 -10.20 -8.71
C ARG A 975 19.76 -11.57 -7.99
N ILE A 976 18.69 -11.90 -7.28
CA ILE A 976 18.51 -13.21 -6.60
C ILE A 976 18.46 -14.35 -7.64
N ALA A 977 17.83 -14.13 -8.80
CA ALA A 977 17.77 -15.10 -9.90
C ALA A 977 19.11 -15.32 -10.65
N TRP A 978 20.05 -14.37 -10.56
CA TRP A 978 21.44 -14.54 -11.03
C TRP A 978 22.26 -15.42 -10.07
N ASP A 979 22.12 -15.22 -8.76
CA ASP A 979 22.96 -15.89 -7.74
C ASP A 979 22.43 -17.27 -7.28
N MET A 980 21.20 -17.64 -7.65
CA MET A 980 20.58 -18.92 -7.21
C MET A 980 21.16 -20.17 -7.92
N PRO A 981 21.48 -21.26 -7.19
CA PRO A 981 21.91 -22.53 -7.77
C PRO A 981 20.88 -23.18 -8.71
N SER A 982 21.31 -23.55 -9.92
CA SER A 982 20.45 -24.05 -11.01
C SER A 982 19.72 -25.38 -10.74
N ASP A 983 20.18 -26.16 -9.76
CA ASP A 983 19.54 -27.40 -9.32
C ASP A 983 18.39 -27.14 -8.34
N VAL A 984 18.49 -26.11 -7.50
CA VAL A 984 17.37 -25.60 -6.69
C VAL A 984 16.26 -25.06 -7.61
N GLU A 985 16.64 -24.26 -8.61
CA GLU A 985 15.73 -23.60 -9.56
C GLU A 985 14.87 -24.62 -10.36
N MET A 986 15.48 -25.68 -10.90
CA MET A 986 14.75 -26.74 -11.62
C MET A 986 13.83 -27.57 -10.71
N ASN A 987 14.24 -27.83 -9.46
CA ASN A 987 13.41 -28.58 -8.51
C ASN A 987 12.12 -27.82 -8.16
N TRP A 988 12.18 -26.49 -8.00
CA TRP A 988 10.98 -25.67 -7.78
C TRP A 988 10.04 -25.63 -9.00
N ALA A 989 10.59 -25.56 -10.22
CA ALA A 989 9.78 -25.62 -11.44
C ALA A 989 9.08 -26.98 -11.61
N SER A 990 9.78 -28.10 -11.35
CA SER A 990 9.18 -29.45 -11.35
C SER A 990 8.10 -29.58 -10.29
N LEU A 991 8.37 -29.13 -9.05
CA LEU A 991 7.41 -29.17 -7.95
C LEU A 991 6.15 -28.35 -8.24
N PHE A 992 6.28 -27.17 -8.86
CA PHE A 992 5.12 -26.39 -9.30
C PHE A 992 4.29 -27.11 -10.36
N GLY A 993 4.94 -27.74 -11.35
CA GLY A 993 4.27 -28.57 -12.36
C GLY A 993 3.56 -29.78 -11.77
N GLU A 994 4.19 -30.49 -10.83
CA GLU A 994 3.61 -31.63 -10.11
C GLU A 994 2.40 -31.19 -9.27
N VAL A 995 2.53 -30.12 -8.47
CA VAL A 995 1.43 -29.57 -7.68
C VAL A 995 0.27 -29.15 -8.59
N PHE A 996 0.55 -28.48 -9.70
CA PHE A 996 -0.45 -28.06 -10.70
C PHE A 996 -1.24 -29.25 -11.27
N GLU A 997 -0.60 -30.37 -11.60
CA GLU A 997 -1.33 -31.54 -12.10
C GLU A 997 -2.15 -32.27 -11.03
N THR A 998 -1.92 -32.01 -9.73
CA THR A 998 -2.83 -32.46 -8.67
C THR A 998 -4.05 -31.56 -8.45
N LEU A 999 -4.18 -30.42 -9.15
CA LEU A 999 -5.36 -29.55 -9.07
C LEU A 999 -6.49 -30.07 -9.99
N THR A 1000 -7.73 -30.01 -9.49
CA THR A 1000 -8.93 -30.35 -10.27
C THR A 1000 -9.21 -29.31 -11.36
N THR A 1001 -9.99 -29.68 -12.38
CA THR A 1001 -10.42 -28.77 -13.45
C THR A 1001 -11.06 -27.49 -12.92
N PHE A 1002 -11.92 -27.61 -11.90
CA PHE A 1002 -12.61 -26.47 -11.26
C PHE A 1002 -11.63 -25.55 -10.52
N GLU A 1003 -10.62 -26.10 -9.84
CA GLU A 1003 -9.57 -25.30 -9.21
C GLU A 1003 -8.70 -24.59 -10.26
N LYS A 1004 -8.34 -25.27 -11.35
CA LYS A 1004 -7.61 -24.67 -12.50
C LYS A 1004 -8.41 -23.52 -13.13
N GLN A 1005 -9.73 -23.70 -13.35
CA GLN A 1005 -10.64 -22.65 -13.83
C GLN A 1005 -10.72 -21.47 -12.86
N ARG A 1006 -10.86 -21.71 -11.55
CA ARG A 1006 -10.87 -20.64 -10.54
C ARG A 1006 -9.54 -19.91 -10.40
N LEU A 1007 -8.40 -20.55 -10.68
CA LEU A 1007 -7.11 -19.85 -10.77
C LEU A 1007 -7.04 -18.92 -12.00
N THR A 1008 -7.71 -19.26 -13.10
CA THR A 1008 -7.76 -18.40 -14.28
C THR A 1008 -8.73 -17.22 -14.20
N THR A 1009 -9.80 -17.31 -13.41
CA THR A 1009 -10.77 -16.22 -13.22
C THR A 1009 -10.58 -15.43 -11.91
N ALA A 1010 -9.66 -15.84 -11.03
CA ALA A 1010 -9.36 -15.11 -9.80
C ALA A 1010 -8.81 -13.70 -10.09
N ARG A 1011 -9.53 -12.67 -9.61
CA ARG A 1011 -9.29 -11.25 -9.93
C ARG A 1011 -9.21 -11.03 -11.45
N ASP A 1012 -10.26 -11.43 -12.15
CA ASP A 1012 -10.54 -11.03 -13.54
C ASP A 1012 -9.48 -11.45 -14.59
N GLY A 1013 -8.62 -12.41 -14.22
CA GLY A 1013 -7.51 -12.88 -15.07
C GLY A 1013 -6.13 -12.35 -14.68
N VAL A 1014 -6.02 -11.46 -13.68
CA VAL A 1014 -4.74 -10.87 -13.24
C VAL A 1014 -3.69 -11.92 -12.84
N PHE A 1015 -4.09 -13.14 -12.44
CA PHE A 1015 -3.15 -14.25 -12.23
C PHE A 1015 -2.51 -14.76 -13.53
N LEU A 1016 -3.29 -14.89 -14.61
CA LEU A 1016 -2.80 -15.26 -15.93
C LEU A 1016 -1.88 -14.16 -16.50
N GLU A 1017 -2.32 -12.90 -16.44
CA GLU A 1017 -1.54 -11.76 -16.92
C GLU A 1017 -0.20 -11.62 -16.20
N LYS A 1018 -0.18 -11.83 -14.88
CA LYS A 1018 1.08 -11.81 -14.11
C LYS A 1018 1.97 -13.01 -14.38
N LEU A 1019 1.42 -14.19 -14.67
CA LEU A 1019 2.20 -15.35 -15.08
C LEU A 1019 2.82 -15.14 -16.47
N ASP A 1020 2.06 -14.59 -17.43
CA ASP A 1020 2.53 -14.22 -18.77
C ASP A 1020 3.60 -13.10 -18.73
N SER A 1021 3.36 -12.06 -17.93
CA SER A 1021 4.33 -11.00 -17.65
C SER A 1021 5.61 -11.53 -16.99
N THR A 1022 5.51 -12.54 -16.11
CA THR A 1022 6.68 -13.19 -15.50
C THR A 1022 7.46 -14.03 -16.51
N VAL A 1023 6.77 -14.85 -17.33
CA VAL A 1023 7.38 -15.63 -18.43
C VAL A 1023 8.08 -14.69 -19.42
N SER A 1024 7.43 -13.59 -19.79
CA SER A 1024 8.00 -12.54 -20.65
C SER A 1024 9.21 -11.86 -20.01
N SER A 1025 9.18 -11.56 -18.71
CA SER A 1025 10.30 -10.94 -18.00
C SER A 1025 11.52 -11.87 -17.90
N ILE A 1026 11.31 -13.16 -17.64
CA ILE A 1026 12.36 -14.19 -17.66
C ILE A 1026 12.97 -14.30 -19.07
N ALA A 1027 12.17 -14.18 -20.13
CA ALA A 1027 12.66 -14.16 -21.51
C ALA A 1027 13.43 -12.86 -21.87
N MET A 1028 13.05 -11.71 -21.30
CA MET A 1028 13.75 -10.43 -21.53
C MET A 1028 15.04 -10.27 -20.70
N ALA A 1029 15.21 -10.98 -19.59
CA ALA A 1029 16.38 -10.88 -18.70
C ALA A 1029 17.67 -11.56 -19.24
N ASP A 1030 17.80 -11.69 -20.57
CA ASP A 1030 18.90 -12.33 -21.33
C ASP A 1030 19.24 -13.80 -20.96
N LEU A 1031 18.42 -14.43 -20.11
CA LEU A 1031 18.51 -15.86 -19.73
C LEU A 1031 18.30 -16.83 -20.91
N GLY A 1032 17.84 -16.33 -22.06
CA GLY A 1032 17.64 -17.12 -23.28
C GLY A 1032 18.94 -17.52 -24.00
N CYS A 1033 20.03 -16.78 -23.80
CA CYS A 1033 21.21 -16.81 -24.68
C CYS A 1033 22.32 -17.82 -24.29
N GLY A 1034 22.07 -18.81 -23.44
CA GLY A 1034 23.16 -19.76 -23.11
C GLY A 1034 22.91 -20.92 -22.12
N GLY A 1035 22.00 -21.84 -22.43
CA GLY A 1035 22.06 -23.22 -21.91
C GLY A 1035 21.45 -23.50 -20.52
N ARG A 1036 20.83 -24.69 -20.41
CA ARG A 1036 20.20 -25.31 -19.21
C ARG A 1036 19.06 -24.55 -18.50
N LYS A 1037 19.06 -23.22 -18.37
CA LYS A 1037 17.92 -22.48 -17.77
C LYS A 1037 16.64 -22.47 -18.64
N GLN A 1038 16.73 -22.87 -19.92
CA GLN A 1038 15.58 -23.06 -20.82
C GLN A 1038 14.48 -24.00 -20.27
N GLY A 1039 14.81 -24.96 -19.41
CA GLY A 1039 13.81 -25.91 -18.86
C GLY A 1039 12.76 -25.25 -17.96
N VAL A 1040 13.13 -24.21 -17.22
CA VAL A 1040 12.22 -23.47 -16.33
C VAL A 1040 11.22 -22.66 -17.16
N LEU A 1041 11.71 -21.93 -18.16
CA LEU A 1041 10.88 -21.17 -19.09
C LEU A 1041 9.91 -22.10 -19.86
N PHE A 1042 10.38 -23.27 -20.29
CA PHE A 1042 9.56 -24.27 -20.99
C PHE A 1042 8.40 -24.79 -20.13
N GLU A 1043 8.65 -25.23 -18.89
CA GLU A 1043 7.58 -25.75 -18.01
C GLU A 1043 6.62 -24.65 -17.54
N LEU A 1044 7.09 -23.43 -17.27
CA LEU A 1044 6.20 -22.30 -16.93
C LEU A 1044 5.30 -21.91 -18.11
N THR A 1045 5.85 -21.81 -19.33
CA THR A 1045 5.07 -21.55 -20.56
C THR A 1045 4.03 -22.64 -20.80
N LYS A 1046 4.39 -23.91 -20.57
CA LYS A 1046 3.52 -25.08 -20.70
C LYS A 1046 2.39 -25.09 -19.65
N VAL A 1047 2.62 -24.62 -18.43
CA VAL A 1047 1.55 -24.42 -17.42
C VAL A 1047 0.65 -23.23 -17.79
N LEU A 1048 1.22 -22.12 -18.26
CA LEU A 1048 0.47 -20.94 -18.74
C LEU A 1048 -0.49 -21.29 -19.89
N VAL A 1049 -0.02 -22.05 -20.89
CA VAL A 1049 -0.85 -22.54 -22.01
C VAL A 1049 -1.94 -23.52 -21.57
N LYS A 1050 -1.68 -24.38 -20.57
CA LYS A 1050 -2.72 -25.24 -19.98
C LYS A 1050 -3.76 -24.45 -19.19
N LEU A 1051 -3.34 -23.39 -18.50
CA LEU A 1051 -4.26 -22.51 -17.78
C LEU A 1051 -5.17 -21.75 -18.76
N SER A 1052 -4.63 -21.06 -19.77
CA SER A 1052 -5.45 -20.24 -20.69
C SER A 1052 -6.60 -21.01 -21.36
N GLN A 1053 -6.39 -22.29 -21.69
CA GLN A 1053 -7.43 -23.21 -22.19
C GLN A 1053 -8.59 -23.42 -21.19
N HIS A 1054 -8.30 -23.48 -19.89
CA HIS A 1054 -9.32 -23.51 -18.84
C HIS A 1054 -10.00 -22.14 -18.64
N GLY A 1055 -9.28 -21.04 -18.86
CA GLY A 1055 -9.83 -19.68 -18.83
C GLY A 1055 -10.87 -19.42 -19.93
N GLU A 1056 -10.57 -19.81 -21.17
CA GLU A 1056 -11.56 -19.81 -22.26
C GLU A 1056 -12.77 -20.70 -21.92
N SER A 1057 -12.52 -21.88 -21.34
CA SER A 1057 -13.59 -22.80 -20.94
C SER A 1057 -14.49 -22.22 -19.84
N ALA A 1058 -13.96 -21.36 -18.97
CA ALA A 1058 -14.74 -20.65 -17.95
C ALA A 1058 -15.59 -19.53 -18.57
N ARG A 1059 -15.01 -18.67 -19.43
CA ARG A 1059 -15.79 -17.62 -20.14
C ARG A 1059 -16.98 -18.18 -20.90
N ARG A 1060 -16.78 -19.28 -21.64
CA ARG A 1060 -17.87 -19.94 -22.40
C ARG A 1060 -18.99 -20.51 -21.50
N VAL A 1061 -18.72 -20.75 -20.21
CA VAL A 1061 -19.73 -21.15 -19.22
C VAL A 1061 -20.43 -19.93 -18.64
N GLU A 1062 -19.71 -18.86 -18.29
CA GLU A 1062 -20.33 -17.59 -17.84
C GLU A 1062 -21.19 -16.95 -18.93
N GLU A 1063 -20.80 -17.05 -20.20
CA GLU A 1063 -21.59 -16.63 -21.37
C GLU A 1063 -22.85 -17.49 -21.53
N LEU A 1064 -22.77 -18.80 -21.24
CA LEU A 1064 -23.92 -19.71 -21.29
C LEU A 1064 -24.89 -19.49 -20.12
N GLU A 1065 -24.38 -19.26 -18.91
CA GLU A 1065 -25.17 -18.92 -17.73
C GLU A 1065 -25.86 -17.56 -17.91
N LYS A 1066 -25.18 -16.56 -18.50
CA LYS A 1066 -25.81 -15.29 -18.91
C LYS A 1066 -26.91 -15.52 -19.94
N ALA A 1067 -26.67 -16.30 -20.99
CA ALA A 1067 -27.68 -16.60 -22.00
C ALA A 1067 -28.92 -17.28 -21.40
N ILE A 1068 -28.75 -18.23 -20.47
CA ILE A 1068 -29.85 -18.88 -19.75
C ILE A 1068 -30.60 -17.87 -18.87
N SER A 1069 -29.89 -16.97 -18.17
CA SER A 1069 -30.52 -15.96 -17.29
C SER A 1069 -31.37 -14.92 -18.03
N MET A 1070 -31.17 -14.73 -19.34
CA MET A 1070 -31.97 -13.82 -20.16
C MET A 1070 -33.29 -14.48 -20.63
N ASP A 1071 -33.29 -15.80 -20.86
CA ASP A 1071 -34.46 -16.55 -21.36
C ASP A 1071 -35.53 -16.79 -20.27
N GLU A 1072 -35.19 -16.65 -18.97
CA GLU A 1072 -36.17 -16.64 -17.86
C GLU A 1072 -36.95 -15.31 -17.71
N SER A 1073 -36.80 -14.37 -18.65
CA SER A 1073 -37.43 -13.03 -18.60
C SER A 1073 -38.37 -12.71 -19.78
N ALA A 1074 -38.77 -13.72 -20.56
CA ALA A 1074 -39.60 -13.62 -21.78
C ALA A 1074 -40.97 -14.31 -21.67
#